data_AF-A0A8B3CSM2-F1
#
_entry.id   AF-A0A8B3CSM2-F1
#
_cell.length_a   1.000
_cell.length_b   1.000
_cell.length_c   1.000
_cell.angle_alpha   90.00
_cell.angle_beta   90.00
_cell.angle_gamma   90.00
#
_symmetry.space_group_name_H-M   'P 1'
#
loop_
_entity.id
_entity.type
_entity.pdbx_description
1 polymer ?
#
loop_
_entity_poly.entity_id
_entity_poly.type
_entity_poly.pdbx_seq_one_letter_code
_entity_poly.pdbx_strand_id
1 'polypeptide(L)'
;MEDLLMIEQRKKQHAKIKIVTHSLFNLYNLILGMSLLSIFLNCLPGEGKKGMNFFFLPSSSLSFPNGDSSAGTTTAPALTPVAPTGTLTYSSATTFYVSGTGAAGTIPYYDISWSSDMNGKYELRLGATNCTDGTVDSNATVTASTSNTNRIQASSLSAGSNAVKLCLKSPDGASVWDMKSASAVRDDAAPAPGFLPAAGTYGLSIPNITLSCTDTGAAGCLATAYTTDGSTPDINADGTVPSGSTLYSAAFAIPNNATTDVKAISIDKAGNKSAVSTSQYVVAVGNPTITINSVSKNYLRSVDNSVIKWQSDLAGTYEFRLGGSNCSSGTNGTALSPAITGSAVAATEVTSTIPGSSLAVGANTIRVCLTTSGSNVGFNSSTLNIDNTAPTVSSVTPANNTSNLSVDQNTFAFVFSEAMDKSVTPLPEHHDSGVSGYPQIAWPTMSGSWSADGLTYTLKLNSKLPEFHNFYLQFNDSDFKDRAGNTVTGGFVVSNLIKLNYRSGVESNPTIISRTLQSACYDVSGNTIACASSGQDSEFNSTSPYGLGIPTTLAGYPNDYVTQDTLNGKFWKTCPPAFVWSGGTCVQDGVDPYNVNLVALGIAGVIDLTWGQSLTYCLQLNLNNSGAGFAGKKTWRLPTLSEQMGILIYEGTLGNETVPASSFPGFIRNNYQRYWTSTNGVSASLANGITGPDLANGANAWGAWQISVFGGGAHLNNKGKNYSWGNYWMNKYAALAMCVAD
;
A
#
# COMPACT_ATOMS: atom_id res chain seq x y z
N MET A 1 12.18 -60.10 -36.57
CA MET A 1 12.15 -60.04 -38.06
C MET A 1 10.70 -59.90 -38.52
N GLU A 2 9.74 -60.47 -37.79
CA GLU A 2 8.31 -60.31 -38.03
C GLU A 2 7.82 -58.85 -38.11
N ASP A 3 8.44 -57.91 -37.39
CA ASP A 3 8.06 -56.48 -37.38
C ASP A 3 8.00 -55.85 -38.77
N LEU A 4 8.92 -56.25 -39.67
CA LEU A 4 8.96 -55.76 -41.06
C LEU A 4 7.77 -56.26 -41.88
N LEU A 5 7.31 -57.49 -41.65
CA LEU A 5 6.16 -58.07 -42.33
C LEU A 5 4.86 -57.34 -41.93
N MET A 6 4.75 -57.01 -40.64
CA MET A 6 3.63 -56.27 -40.03
C MET A 6 3.55 -54.80 -40.47
N ILE A 7 4.57 -54.27 -41.16
CA ILE A 7 4.58 -52.89 -41.70
C ILE A 7 4.11 -52.85 -43.16
N GLU A 8 4.39 -53.86 -43.99
CA GLU A 8 3.91 -53.91 -45.37
C GLU A 8 2.38 -54.08 -45.47
N GLN A 9 1.78 -54.96 -44.67
CA GLN A 9 0.34 -55.24 -44.74
C GLN A 9 -0.50 -53.99 -44.42
N ARG A 10 -0.13 -53.22 -43.38
CA ARG A 10 -0.85 -52.00 -42.96
C ARG A 10 -0.81 -50.87 -44.00
N LYS A 11 0.16 -50.86 -44.92
CA LYS A 11 0.20 -49.90 -46.05
C LYS A 11 -0.83 -50.22 -47.14
N LYS A 12 -1.23 -51.49 -47.33
CA LYS A 12 -2.16 -51.90 -48.40
C LYS A 12 -3.63 -51.60 -48.11
N GLN A 13 -4.05 -51.53 -46.85
CA GLN A 13 -5.45 -51.23 -46.49
C GLN A 13 -5.84 -49.75 -46.68
N HIS A 14 -4.95 -48.82 -46.34
CA HIS A 14 -5.21 -47.37 -46.38
C HIS A 14 -5.60 -46.84 -47.77
N ALA A 15 -5.23 -47.52 -48.86
CA ALA A 15 -5.53 -47.10 -50.22
C ALA A 15 -7.02 -47.23 -50.61
N LYS A 16 -7.79 -48.15 -50.00
CA LYS A 16 -9.17 -48.45 -50.43
C LYS A 16 -10.24 -47.50 -49.85
N ILE A 17 -10.00 -46.91 -48.67
CA ILE A 17 -11.01 -46.12 -47.94
C ILE A 17 -11.24 -44.74 -48.59
N LYS A 18 -10.23 -44.18 -49.27
CA LYS A 18 -10.19 -42.78 -49.74
C LYS A 18 -11.20 -42.43 -50.86
N ILE A 19 -11.91 -43.42 -51.43
CA ILE A 19 -12.77 -43.24 -52.62
C ILE A 19 -14.25 -43.00 -52.25
N VAL A 20 -14.74 -43.53 -51.12
CA VAL A 20 -16.18 -43.59 -50.83
C VAL A 20 -16.72 -42.30 -50.19
N THR A 21 -15.92 -41.61 -49.39
CA THR A 21 -16.38 -40.52 -48.50
C THR A 21 -16.76 -39.20 -49.22
N HIS A 22 -16.37 -39.05 -50.49
CA HIS A 22 -16.48 -37.76 -51.21
C HIS A 22 -17.93 -37.35 -51.55
N SER A 23 -18.87 -38.29 -51.59
CA SER A 23 -20.18 -38.08 -52.21
C SER A 23 -21.27 -37.52 -51.27
N LEU A 24 -21.03 -37.45 -49.95
CA LEU A 24 -22.09 -37.21 -48.95
C LEU A 24 -22.03 -35.84 -48.26
N PHE A 25 -21.00 -35.03 -48.50
CA PHE A 25 -20.73 -33.85 -47.64
C PHE A 25 -21.46 -32.55 -48.05
N ASN A 26 -22.01 -32.45 -49.25
CA ASN A 26 -22.43 -31.17 -49.85
C ASN A 26 -23.75 -30.56 -49.30
N LEU A 27 -24.33 -31.07 -48.20
CA LEU A 27 -25.79 -30.99 -48.04
C LEU A 27 -26.30 -30.03 -46.92
N TYR A 28 -26.10 -30.24 -45.60
CA TYR A 28 -26.39 -29.18 -44.58
C TYR A 28 -25.26 -28.13 -44.60
N ASN A 29 -25.29 -27.29 -45.63
CA ASN A 29 -24.67 -25.96 -45.54
C ASN A 29 -25.70 -24.82 -45.46
N LEU A 30 -26.98 -25.17 -45.42
CA LEU A 30 -28.09 -24.28 -45.09
C LEU A 30 -28.50 -24.47 -43.62
N ILE A 31 -29.39 -23.60 -43.11
CA ILE A 31 -30.14 -23.73 -41.84
C ILE A 31 -29.28 -23.61 -40.55
N LEU A 32 -29.28 -22.38 -40.02
CA LEU A 32 -28.85 -21.92 -38.68
C LEU A 32 -27.33 -21.86 -38.37
N GLY A 33 -26.71 -20.70 -38.13
CA GLY A 33 -27.16 -19.31 -38.33
C GLY A 33 -28.12 -18.73 -37.27
N MET A 34 -27.71 -17.68 -36.55
CA MET A 34 -28.43 -17.03 -35.42
C MET A 34 -28.47 -17.90 -34.13
N SER A 35 -28.34 -17.36 -32.91
CA SER A 35 -27.90 -16.02 -32.45
C SER A 35 -27.70 -15.94 -30.92
N LEU A 36 -26.66 -15.22 -30.45
CA LEU A 36 -26.57 -14.21 -29.34
C LEU A 36 -27.53 -14.26 -28.09
N LEU A 37 -27.23 -13.74 -26.87
CA LEU A 37 -26.05 -13.23 -26.11
C LEU A 37 -26.54 -12.70 -24.70
N SER A 38 -25.66 -12.53 -23.67
CA SER A 38 -25.82 -11.64 -22.45
C SER A 38 -26.77 -12.16 -21.29
N ILE A 39 -26.89 -11.68 -20.01
CA ILE A 39 -26.41 -10.57 -19.09
C ILE A 39 -26.90 -10.88 -17.61
N PHE A 40 -26.51 -10.39 -16.38
CA PHE A 40 -25.44 -9.56 -15.72
C PHE A 40 -25.51 -9.60 -14.12
N LEU A 41 -24.43 -9.13 -13.42
CA LEU A 41 -24.33 -8.28 -12.16
C LEU A 41 -24.49 -8.75 -10.66
N ASN A 42 -23.47 -8.35 -9.82
CA ASN A 42 -23.46 -7.61 -8.50
C ASN A 42 -23.36 -8.19 -7.02
N CYS A 43 -22.21 -7.88 -6.36
CA CYS A 43 -21.91 -7.14 -5.08
C CYS A 43 -22.34 -7.49 -3.59
N LEU A 44 -21.32 -7.74 -2.70
CA LEU A 44 -20.78 -7.01 -1.47
C LEU A 44 -21.68 -6.10 -0.52
N PRO A 45 -21.25 -5.59 0.70
CA PRO A 45 -20.19 -5.88 1.75
C PRO A 45 -20.63 -5.72 3.27
N GLY A 46 -19.72 -5.64 4.29
CA GLY A 46 -20.00 -5.36 5.75
C GLY A 46 -18.79 -5.06 6.72
N GLU A 47 -18.99 -4.61 8.01
CA GLU A 47 -17.92 -4.11 8.96
C GLU A 47 -18.28 -4.06 10.52
N GLY A 48 -17.41 -3.62 11.49
CA GLY A 48 -17.66 -3.58 12.99
C GLY A 48 -16.55 -3.04 14.00
N LYS A 49 -16.90 -2.65 15.27
CA LYS A 49 -16.04 -2.08 16.41
C LYS A 49 -16.66 -2.34 17.84
N LYS A 50 -16.20 -2.01 19.10
CA LYS A 50 -15.15 -1.22 19.89
C LYS A 50 -15.15 -1.75 21.40
N GLY A 51 -14.50 -1.31 22.52
CA GLY A 51 -13.47 -0.31 22.99
C GLY A 51 -13.55 0.04 24.56
N MET A 52 -12.52 0.69 25.20
CA MET A 52 -12.46 1.40 26.57
C MET A 52 -12.13 0.60 27.91
N ASN A 53 -11.70 1.09 29.13
CA ASN A 53 -11.06 2.33 29.76
C ASN A 53 -10.62 2.14 31.30
N PHE A 54 -10.05 3.18 32.00
CA PHE A 54 -9.84 3.43 33.51
C PHE A 54 -8.59 2.83 34.27
N PHE A 55 -8.02 3.22 35.46
CA PHE A 55 -7.82 4.41 36.40
C PHE A 55 -6.57 4.15 37.38
N PHE A 56 -6.13 4.76 38.54
CA PHE A 56 -6.60 5.69 39.63
C PHE A 56 -5.43 6.49 40.40
N LEU A 57 -5.35 6.62 41.77
CA LEU A 57 -4.47 7.51 42.66
C LEU A 57 -4.09 6.86 44.07
N PRO A 58 -3.63 7.46 45.24
CA PRO A 58 -3.10 8.82 45.71
C PRO A 58 -2.00 8.93 46.89
N SER A 59 -1.50 10.16 47.24
CA SER A 59 -1.16 10.77 48.61
C SER A 59 0.23 10.73 49.40
N SER A 60 0.45 11.70 50.35
CA SER A 60 1.53 11.94 51.42
C SER A 60 2.75 12.90 51.10
N SER A 61 3.62 13.51 51.98
CA SER A 61 3.75 13.89 53.45
C SER A 61 4.94 14.92 53.75
N LEU A 62 5.25 15.38 55.01
CA LEU A 62 6.34 16.39 55.40
C LEU A 62 6.89 16.34 56.89
N SER A 63 7.98 17.09 57.29
CA SER A 63 8.65 17.06 58.64
C SER A 63 9.46 18.34 59.10
N PHE A 64 9.90 18.45 60.39
CA PHE A 64 10.62 19.58 61.09
C PHE A 64 12.06 19.21 61.62
N PRO A 65 12.91 20.12 62.22
CA PRO A 65 12.91 20.36 63.71
C PRO A 65 13.54 21.68 64.32
N ASN A 66 13.15 21.99 65.58
CA ASN A 66 13.89 22.53 66.76
C ASN A 66 14.67 23.90 66.84
N GLY A 67 14.83 24.37 68.09
CA GLY A 67 15.74 25.43 68.60
C GLY A 67 15.98 25.26 70.13
N ASP A 68 16.88 26.04 70.76
CA ASP A 68 17.19 25.95 72.22
C ASP A 68 17.73 27.29 72.82
N SER A 69 18.20 27.25 74.07
CA SER A 69 18.25 28.36 75.06
C SER A 69 19.42 28.24 76.05
N SER A 70 19.76 29.33 76.78
CA SER A 70 20.52 29.29 78.05
C SER A 70 20.61 30.68 78.71
N ALA A 71 21.03 30.74 79.98
CA ALA A 71 21.07 31.96 80.79
C ALA A 71 22.34 32.02 81.69
N GLY A 72 22.69 33.22 82.17
CA GLY A 72 23.79 33.44 83.14
C GLY A 72 23.83 34.88 83.66
N THR A 73 24.26 35.08 84.91
CA THR A 73 24.18 36.37 85.64
C THR A 73 25.44 36.69 86.44
N THR A 74 25.81 37.97 86.49
CA THR A 74 26.80 38.57 87.42
C THR A 74 26.40 40.02 87.75
N THR A 75 26.91 40.59 88.85
CA THR A 75 26.33 41.79 89.52
C THR A 75 27.34 42.86 89.92
N ALA A 76 26.83 44.08 90.15
CA ALA A 76 27.50 45.27 90.75
C ALA A 76 28.50 46.03 89.85
N PRO A 77 28.79 47.33 90.08
CA PRO A 77 28.43 48.19 91.22
C PRO A 77 27.48 49.37 90.90
N ALA A 78 27.12 50.15 91.92
CA ALA A 78 26.28 51.34 91.80
C ALA A 78 27.08 52.62 91.51
N LEU A 79 26.45 53.56 90.80
CA LEU A 79 26.92 54.93 90.57
C LEU A 79 25.87 55.94 91.04
N THR A 80 26.25 57.23 91.09
CA THR A 80 25.35 58.35 91.41
C THR A 80 24.06 58.32 90.59
N PRO A 81 22.91 58.77 91.13
CA PRO A 81 21.64 58.81 90.41
C PRO A 81 21.70 59.84 89.27
N VAL A 82 22.13 59.38 88.09
CA VAL A 82 21.92 60.05 86.81
C VAL A 82 20.41 60.23 86.64
N ALA A 83 19.96 61.43 86.29
CA ALA A 83 18.56 61.66 85.99
C ALA A 83 18.14 60.71 84.85
N PRO A 84 17.08 59.89 85.03
CA PRO A 84 16.87 58.71 84.19
C PRO A 84 16.65 59.11 82.73
N THR A 85 17.60 58.70 81.87
CA THR A 85 17.58 58.95 80.43
C THR A 85 16.89 57.80 79.71
N GLY A 86 15.86 58.10 78.91
CA GLY A 86 15.13 57.08 78.16
C GLY A 86 15.90 56.51 76.98
N THR A 87 15.72 55.23 76.73
CA THR A 87 16.27 54.48 75.60
C THR A 87 15.19 54.25 74.55
N LEU A 88 15.52 54.44 73.27
CA LEU A 88 14.62 54.20 72.15
C LEU A 88 14.92 52.85 71.50
N THR A 89 13.93 51.97 71.50
CA THR A 89 13.96 50.69 70.77
C THR A 89 13.32 50.89 69.40
N TYR A 90 14.11 50.79 68.33
CA TYR A 90 13.63 50.90 66.94
C TYR A 90 13.52 49.50 66.33
N SER A 91 12.35 49.17 65.76
CA SER A 91 12.03 47.80 65.31
C SER A 91 11.73 47.67 63.80
N SER A 92 11.88 48.75 63.04
CA SER A 92 11.78 48.75 61.57
C SER A 92 13.14 48.63 60.87
N ALA A 93 13.15 48.59 59.54
CA ALA A 93 14.38 48.65 58.76
C ALA A 93 15.11 50.00 58.92
N THR A 94 16.44 49.97 58.97
CA THR A 94 17.29 51.19 59.02
C THR A 94 17.48 51.85 57.66
N THR A 95 17.17 51.14 56.58
CA THR A 95 17.03 51.70 55.23
C THR A 95 15.69 51.22 54.66
N PHE A 96 14.90 52.15 54.13
CA PHE A 96 13.64 51.85 53.47
C PHE A 96 13.43 52.72 52.24
N TYR A 97 12.56 52.25 51.35
CA TYR A 97 12.37 52.77 50.00
C TYR A 97 10.91 53.19 49.80
N VAL A 98 10.68 54.34 49.19
CA VAL A 98 9.33 54.89 48.94
C VAL A 98 9.27 55.64 47.61
N SER A 99 8.08 55.76 47.01
CA SER A 99 7.86 56.37 45.69
C SER A 99 6.81 57.48 45.73
N GLY A 100 7.14 58.63 45.17
CA GLY A 100 6.26 59.78 45.04
C GLY A 100 5.28 59.70 43.86
N THR A 101 5.35 58.65 43.04
CA THR A 101 4.58 58.52 41.79
C THR A 101 3.08 58.33 42.00
N GLY A 102 2.66 57.73 43.12
CA GLY A 102 1.27 57.35 43.38
C GLY A 102 0.72 56.25 42.45
N ALA A 103 1.56 55.58 41.67
CA ALA A 103 1.14 54.51 40.76
C ALA A 103 0.78 53.21 41.51
N ALA A 104 -0.07 52.38 40.90
CA ALA A 104 -0.55 51.14 41.53
C ALA A 104 0.60 50.13 41.72
N GLY A 105 0.89 49.80 42.98
CA GLY A 105 1.96 48.87 43.37
C GLY A 105 3.25 49.56 43.86
N THR A 106 3.34 50.88 43.81
CA THR A 106 4.46 51.62 44.43
C THR A 106 4.24 51.81 45.93
N ILE A 107 5.29 52.18 46.67
CA ILE A 107 5.27 52.31 48.14
C ILE A 107 5.19 53.81 48.50
N PRO A 108 3.99 54.41 48.68
CA PRO A 108 3.86 55.86 48.88
C PRO A 108 4.33 56.37 50.26
N TYR A 109 4.51 55.47 51.23
CA TYR A 109 4.97 55.79 52.58
C TYR A 109 5.61 54.57 53.24
N TYR A 110 6.37 54.79 54.31
CA TYR A 110 6.86 53.74 55.19
C TYR A 110 6.54 54.07 56.65
N ASP A 111 6.02 53.08 57.38
CA ASP A 111 5.67 53.21 58.80
C ASP A 111 6.82 52.69 59.68
N ILE A 112 7.53 53.61 60.33
CA ILE A 112 8.57 53.24 61.30
C ILE A 112 7.94 52.86 62.64
N SER A 113 8.30 51.70 63.18
CA SER A 113 7.81 51.15 64.43
C SER A 113 8.90 51.21 65.50
N TRP A 114 8.54 51.66 66.70
CA TRP A 114 9.49 51.89 67.79
C TRP A 114 8.80 51.98 69.16
N SER A 115 9.58 51.96 70.24
CA SER A 115 9.10 52.23 71.60
C SER A 115 10.15 52.97 72.43
N SER A 116 9.69 53.59 73.52
CA SER A 116 10.53 54.21 74.55
C SER A 116 10.44 53.38 75.83
N ASP A 117 11.53 53.18 76.56
CA ASP A 117 11.50 52.54 77.88
C ASP A 117 10.79 53.41 78.95
N MET A 118 10.75 54.74 78.75
CA MET A 118 10.18 55.71 79.69
C MET A 118 9.26 56.75 79.04
N ASN A 119 8.45 57.42 79.86
CA ASN A 119 7.60 58.54 79.43
C ASN A 119 8.48 59.73 79.02
N GLY A 120 8.18 60.37 77.89
CA GLY A 120 8.96 61.49 77.37
C GLY A 120 8.26 62.21 76.23
N LYS A 121 9.05 62.90 75.39
CA LYS A 121 8.61 63.45 74.10
C LYS A 121 9.47 62.86 72.99
N TYR A 122 8.92 62.73 71.79
CA TYR A 122 9.73 62.40 70.60
C TYR A 122 9.62 63.48 69.54
N GLU A 123 10.66 63.58 68.72
CA GLU A 123 10.66 64.30 67.44
C GLU A 123 11.19 63.36 66.36
N LEU A 124 10.40 63.15 65.31
CA LEU A 124 10.85 62.57 64.05
C LEU A 124 11.27 63.70 63.11
N ARG A 125 12.51 63.64 62.65
CA ARG A 125 13.14 64.68 61.82
C ARG A 125 13.63 64.11 60.49
N LEU A 126 13.37 64.84 59.41
CA LEU A 126 13.76 64.51 58.03
C LEU A 126 14.82 65.49 57.54
N GLY A 127 15.79 64.98 56.78
CA GLY A 127 16.97 65.76 56.33
C GLY A 127 17.92 66.15 57.46
N ALA A 128 17.80 65.53 58.63
CA ALA A 128 18.53 65.88 59.84
C ALA A 128 19.82 65.05 60.01
N THR A 129 20.87 65.65 60.56
CA THR A 129 22.08 64.94 61.01
C THR A 129 21.94 64.47 62.46
N ASN A 130 21.20 65.21 63.29
CA ASN A 130 21.04 65.02 64.73
C ASN A 130 19.61 65.37 65.19
N CYS A 131 19.44 65.84 66.44
CA CYS A 131 18.13 66.10 67.07
C CYS A 131 17.76 67.59 67.21
N THR A 132 18.54 68.49 66.59
CA THR A 132 18.28 69.93 66.58
C THR A 132 18.16 70.51 65.17
N ASP A 133 18.52 69.78 64.12
CA ASP A 133 18.50 70.20 62.71
C ASP A 133 17.44 69.45 61.88
N GLY A 134 17.33 69.79 60.58
CA GLY A 134 16.32 69.26 59.67
C GLY A 134 14.87 69.68 60.00
N THR A 135 13.93 69.14 59.23
CA THR A 135 12.50 69.42 59.37
C THR A 135 11.86 68.44 60.36
N VAL A 136 11.12 68.94 61.36
CA VAL A 136 10.28 68.08 62.21
C VAL A 136 9.05 67.65 61.40
N ASP A 137 8.94 66.36 61.12
CA ASP A 137 7.82 65.73 60.43
C ASP A 137 6.66 65.46 61.40
N SER A 138 6.98 64.86 62.55
CA SER A 138 6.01 64.53 63.59
C SER A 138 6.65 64.58 64.98
N ASN A 139 5.87 65.02 65.98
CA ASN A 139 6.30 65.09 67.39
C ASN A 139 5.10 64.94 68.32
N ALA A 140 5.28 64.25 69.45
CA ALA A 140 4.27 64.15 70.52
C ALA A 140 4.92 63.66 71.83
N THR A 141 4.13 63.59 72.90
CA THR A 141 4.47 62.84 74.11
C THR A 141 4.38 61.33 73.86
N VAL A 142 5.36 60.57 74.37
CA VAL A 142 5.39 59.10 74.31
C VAL A 142 5.24 58.48 75.69
N THR A 143 4.53 57.36 75.76
CA THR A 143 4.35 56.54 76.98
C THR A 143 5.33 55.38 77.00
N ALA A 144 5.88 55.09 78.18
CA ALA A 144 6.77 53.98 78.47
C ALA A 144 6.24 52.63 77.97
N SER A 145 7.15 51.80 77.44
CA SER A 145 6.91 50.42 76.95
C SER A 145 5.78 50.26 75.93
N THR A 146 5.28 51.35 75.36
CA THR A 146 4.19 51.33 74.37
C THR A 146 4.79 51.33 72.96
N SER A 147 4.23 50.51 72.05
CA SER A 147 4.60 50.53 70.63
C SER A 147 4.01 51.77 69.96
N ASN A 148 4.84 52.52 69.25
CA ASN A 148 4.51 53.74 68.53
C ASN A 148 4.85 53.55 67.04
N THR A 149 4.07 54.18 66.17
CA THR A 149 4.25 54.11 64.71
C THR A 149 4.19 55.50 64.10
N ASN A 150 5.20 55.86 63.31
CA ASN A 150 5.24 57.13 62.57
C ASN A 150 5.31 56.89 61.07
N ARG A 151 4.46 57.57 60.31
CA ARG A 151 4.35 57.43 58.85
C ARG A 151 5.19 58.48 58.13
N ILE A 152 6.22 58.05 57.42
CA ILE A 152 7.04 58.91 56.56
C ILE A 152 6.50 58.80 55.13
N GLN A 153 5.96 59.89 54.60
CA GLN A 153 5.39 59.96 53.25
C GLN A 153 6.49 60.24 52.21
N ALA A 154 6.39 59.65 51.01
CA ALA A 154 7.31 59.99 49.93
C ALA A 154 7.27 61.49 49.56
N SER A 155 6.12 62.15 49.75
CA SER A 155 5.94 63.58 49.52
C SER A 155 6.66 64.49 50.53
N SER A 156 7.07 63.99 51.70
CA SER A 156 7.89 64.75 52.68
C SER A 156 9.40 64.59 52.46
N LEU A 157 9.81 63.86 51.40
CA LEU A 157 11.19 63.53 51.09
C LEU A 157 11.63 64.12 49.74
N SER A 158 12.91 64.49 49.65
CA SER A 158 13.57 64.78 48.37
C SER A 158 13.86 63.49 47.62
N ALA A 159 13.98 63.53 46.29
CA ALA A 159 14.41 62.37 45.51
C ALA A 159 15.83 61.93 45.91
N GLY A 160 16.08 60.61 45.96
CA GLY A 160 17.34 60.05 46.46
C GLY A 160 17.32 59.76 47.96
N SER A 161 18.51 59.73 48.57
CA SER A 161 18.67 59.34 49.98
C SER A 161 18.46 60.50 50.96
N ASN A 162 17.54 60.34 51.91
CA ASN A 162 17.22 61.30 52.95
C ASN A 162 17.58 60.74 54.32
N ALA A 163 18.32 61.51 55.13
CA ALA A 163 18.59 61.15 56.52
C ALA A 163 17.34 61.32 57.39
N VAL A 164 17.01 60.29 58.17
CA VAL A 164 15.90 60.29 59.13
C VAL A 164 16.46 60.13 60.54
N LYS A 165 16.00 60.98 61.45
CA LYS A 165 16.42 60.98 62.86
C LYS A 165 15.17 60.90 63.74
N LEU A 166 15.05 59.81 64.49
CA LEU A 166 14.02 59.66 65.50
C LEU A 166 14.67 59.91 66.86
N CYS A 167 14.23 60.97 67.53
CA CYS A 167 14.87 61.54 68.70
C CYS A 167 13.93 61.47 69.91
N LEU A 168 14.36 60.76 70.96
CA LEU A 168 13.70 60.74 72.25
C LEU A 168 14.22 61.88 73.12
N LYS A 169 13.32 62.57 73.82
CA LYS A 169 13.60 63.70 74.72
C LYS A 169 12.91 63.52 76.07
N SER A 170 13.44 64.20 77.07
CA SER A 170 12.85 64.32 78.41
C SER A 170 11.40 64.86 78.38
N PRO A 171 10.59 64.66 79.44
CA PRO A 171 9.16 65.04 79.43
C PRO A 171 8.91 66.55 79.25
N ASP A 172 9.83 67.39 79.72
CA ASP A 172 9.83 68.83 79.46
C ASP A 172 10.17 69.15 77.98
N GLY A 173 10.99 68.32 77.33
CA GLY A 173 11.53 68.47 75.98
C GLY A 173 12.93 69.09 75.93
N ALA A 174 13.56 69.36 77.09
CA ALA A 174 14.80 70.14 77.19
C ALA A 174 16.06 69.33 76.87
N SER A 175 16.10 68.04 77.21
CA SER A 175 17.26 67.17 76.98
C SER A 175 16.92 66.08 75.95
N VAL A 176 17.85 65.80 75.03
CA VAL A 176 17.80 64.60 74.20
C VAL A 176 18.30 63.41 75.03
N TRP A 177 17.56 62.31 75.02
CA TRP A 177 17.88 61.09 75.77
C TRP A 177 18.49 60.01 74.87
N ASP A 178 17.92 59.77 73.69
CA ASP A 178 18.43 58.80 72.71
C ASP A 178 18.04 59.25 71.29
N MET A 179 18.78 58.76 70.29
CA MET A 179 18.56 59.02 68.87
C MET A 179 18.81 57.74 68.07
N LYS A 180 17.89 57.42 67.14
CA LYS A 180 18.09 56.38 66.14
C LYS A 180 18.05 57.00 64.74
N SER A 181 18.96 56.51 63.89
CA SER A 181 19.13 56.96 62.51
C SER A 181 18.57 55.91 61.54
N ALA A 182 17.83 56.38 60.54
CA ALA A 182 17.44 55.59 59.39
C ALA A 182 17.68 56.39 58.09
N SER A 183 17.59 55.72 56.95
CA SER A 183 17.73 56.30 55.62
C SER A 183 16.46 56.05 54.81
N ALA A 184 15.76 57.12 54.43
CA ALA A 184 14.61 57.05 53.56
C ALA A 184 15.05 57.36 52.12
N VAL A 185 15.10 56.34 51.28
CA VAL A 185 15.44 56.49 49.86
C VAL A 185 14.15 56.67 49.09
N ARG A 186 13.90 57.89 48.61
CA ARG A 186 12.80 58.15 47.68
C ARG A 186 13.25 57.84 46.26
N ASP A 187 12.46 57.03 45.57
CA ASP A 187 12.63 56.77 44.15
C ASP A 187 11.32 56.83 43.39
N ASP A 188 11.32 57.61 42.32
CA ASP A 188 10.18 57.82 41.44
C ASP A 188 10.43 57.25 40.03
N ALA A 189 11.60 56.64 39.78
CA ALA A 189 11.97 56.04 38.50
C ALA A 189 11.60 54.55 38.46
N ALA A 190 11.12 54.08 37.31
CA ALA A 190 10.95 52.64 37.06
C ALA A 190 12.23 52.05 36.43
N PRO A 191 12.65 50.83 36.81
CA PRO A 191 13.78 50.15 36.19
C PRO A 191 13.45 49.63 34.79
N ALA A 192 14.45 49.14 34.07
CA ALA A 192 14.32 48.53 32.75
C ALA A 192 14.83 47.08 32.73
N PRO A 193 14.07 46.11 32.15
CA PRO A 193 14.58 44.79 31.81
C PRO A 193 15.52 44.85 30.59
N GLY A 194 16.70 44.25 30.71
CA GLY A 194 17.63 44.01 29.60
C GLY A 194 17.72 42.52 29.24
N PHE A 195 18.11 42.23 28.00
CA PHE A 195 18.21 40.87 27.45
C PHE A 195 19.61 40.63 26.85
N LEU A 196 20.27 39.54 27.23
CA LEU A 196 21.55 39.12 26.68
C LEU A 196 21.58 37.60 26.45
N PRO A 197 21.80 37.10 25.22
CA PRO A 197 21.99 37.86 23.98
C PRO A 197 20.68 38.50 23.50
N ALA A 198 20.78 39.46 22.58
CA ALA A 198 19.63 40.21 22.06
C ALA A 198 18.68 39.35 21.19
N ALA A 199 17.47 39.88 20.94
CA ALA A 199 16.51 39.33 19.99
C ALA A 199 17.15 39.05 18.61
N GLY A 200 16.75 37.96 17.96
CA GLY A 200 17.31 37.55 16.66
C GLY A 200 17.17 36.07 16.33
N THR A 201 17.85 35.63 15.27
CA THR A 201 17.78 34.26 14.74
C THR A 201 19.06 33.49 15.03
N TYR A 202 18.92 32.28 15.59
CA TYR A 202 19.99 31.45 16.14
C TYR A 202 20.02 30.07 15.45
N GLY A 203 20.97 29.90 14.53
CA GLY A 203 21.19 28.63 13.80
C GLY A 203 22.36 27.78 14.32
N LEU A 204 23.37 28.37 14.94
CA LEU A 204 24.61 27.65 15.32
C LEU A 204 24.54 26.99 16.71
N SER A 205 23.81 27.59 17.64
CA SER A 205 23.63 27.09 19.01
C SER A 205 22.36 27.68 19.63
N ILE A 206 21.81 26.98 20.62
CA ILE A 206 20.63 27.47 21.37
C ILE A 206 21.10 28.58 22.30
N PRO A 207 20.52 29.79 22.27
CA PRO A 207 20.92 30.88 23.16
C PRO A 207 20.52 30.58 24.61
N ASN A 208 21.40 30.88 25.55
CA ASN A 208 21.12 30.89 26.97
C ASN A 208 20.85 32.34 27.41
N ILE A 209 19.60 32.68 27.67
CA ILE A 209 19.13 34.05 27.86
C ILE A 209 19.35 34.46 29.31
N THR A 210 20.21 35.47 29.48
CA THR A 210 20.42 36.22 30.72
C THR A 210 19.52 37.45 30.68
N LEU A 211 18.69 37.63 31.69
CA LEU A 211 17.99 38.90 31.92
C LEU A 211 18.83 39.77 32.86
N SER A 212 18.77 41.08 32.64
CA SER A 212 19.31 42.07 33.57
C SER A 212 18.21 43.04 34.00
N CYS A 213 18.42 43.69 35.14
CA CYS A 213 17.61 44.82 35.56
C CYS A 213 18.55 46.00 35.75
N THR A 214 18.27 47.09 35.05
CA THR A 214 19.00 48.36 35.18
C THR A 214 18.05 49.38 35.76
N ASP A 215 18.44 49.98 36.88
CA ASP A 215 17.73 51.08 37.50
C ASP A 215 18.57 52.35 37.39
N THR A 216 17.93 53.47 37.08
CA THR A 216 18.53 54.82 37.02
C THR A 216 18.22 55.66 38.26
N GLY A 217 17.33 55.17 39.12
CA GLY A 217 16.99 55.78 40.39
C GLY A 217 17.98 55.45 41.51
N ALA A 218 17.54 55.64 42.75
CA ALA A 218 18.30 55.43 43.98
C ALA A 218 17.92 54.17 44.76
N ALA A 219 16.77 53.55 44.47
CA ALA A 219 16.32 52.32 45.12
C ALA A 219 17.15 51.11 44.67
N GLY A 220 17.44 51.04 43.38
CA GLY A 220 18.01 49.88 42.71
C GLY A 220 16.97 48.77 42.56
N CYS A 221 17.14 47.96 41.52
CA CYS A 221 16.32 46.77 41.26
C CYS A 221 16.09 45.89 42.50
N LEU A 222 14.87 45.35 42.59
CA LEU A 222 14.46 44.32 43.54
C LEU A 222 14.36 42.97 42.84
N ALA A 223 13.63 42.90 41.72
CA ALA A 223 13.37 41.64 41.00
C ALA A 223 12.94 41.86 39.54
N THR A 224 12.99 40.79 38.75
CA THR A 224 12.49 40.72 37.36
C THR A 224 11.66 39.45 37.18
N ALA A 225 10.46 39.57 36.60
CA ALA A 225 9.62 38.46 36.20
C ALA A 225 9.58 38.33 34.67
N TYR A 226 9.42 37.12 34.16
CA TYR A 226 9.40 36.84 32.72
C TYR A 226 8.47 35.68 32.33
N THR A 227 8.18 35.61 31.03
CA THR A 227 7.40 34.56 30.36
C THR A 227 8.05 34.22 29.01
N THR A 228 7.83 32.99 28.51
CA THR A 228 8.38 32.49 27.24
C THR A 228 7.32 31.87 26.32
N ASP A 229 6.04 31.91 26.72
CA ASP A 229 4.88 31.41 25.98
C ASP A 229 4.12 32.54 25.26
N GLY A 230 4.66 33.76 25.29
CA GLY A 230 4.03 34.97 24.76
C GLY A 230 2.97 35.60 25.67
N SER A 231 2.65 35.02 26.83
CA SER A 231 1.76 35.65 27.83
C SER A 231 2.41 36.91 28.45
N THR A 232 1.60 37.82 29.00
CA THR A 232 2.10 39.07 29.61
C THR A 232 2.57 38.81 31.04
N PRO A 233 3.84 39.07 31.40
CA PRO A 233 4.33 38.89 32.75
C PRO A 233 3.84 40.01 33.70
N ASP A 234 3.68 39.69 34.97
CA ASP A 234 3.50 40.65 36.06
C ASP A 234 4.40 40.30 37.26
N ILE A 235 4.56 41.26 38.19
CA ILE A 235 5.34 41.15 39.42
C ILE A 235 4.68 42.00 40.52
N ASN A 236 4.63 41.51 41.76
CA ASN A 236 4.01 42.22 42.87
C ASN A 236 4.92 43.30 43.45
N ALA A 237 4.33 44.20 44.25
CA ALA A 237 5.03 45.31 44.92
C ALA A 237 6.18 44.88 45.86
N ASP A 238 6.12 43.64 46.37
CA ASP A 238 7.11 43.01 47.24
C ASP A 238 8.16 42.18 46.48
N GLY A 239 8.12 42.19 45.14
CA GLY A 239 8.97 41.39 44.27
C GLY A 239 8.53 39.92 44.12
N THR A 240 7.44 39.49 44.77
CA THR A 240 6.87 38.15 44.53
C THR A 240 6.21 38.09 43.15
N VAL A 241 6.13 36.90 42.57
CA VAL A 241 5.67 36.72 41.18
C VAL A 241 4.36 35.92 41.16
N PRO A 242 3.28 36.44 40.53
CA PRO A 242 2.00 35.75 40.45
C PRO A 242 2.03 34.53 39.50
N SER A 243 1.05 33.64 39.66
CA SER A 243 0.87 32.46 38.80
C SER A 243 0.75 32.86 37.33
N GLY A 244 1.50 32.19 36.46
CA GLY A 244 1.61 32.53 35.03
C GLY A 244 2.81 33.43 34.69
N SER A 245 3.63 33.82 35.69
CA SER A 245 4.91 34.51 35.49
C SER A 245 6.03 33.77 36.22
N THR A 246 7.28 33.91 35.75
CA THR A 246 8.46 33.23 36.32
C THR A 246 9.42 34.26 36.91
N LEU A 247 9.86 34.07 38.16
CA LEU A 247 10.89 34.91 38.78
C LEU A 247 12.26 34.59 38.16
N TYR A 248 12.93 35.61 37.62
CA TYR A 248 14.29 35.46 37.10
C TYR A 248 15.30 35.23 38.24
N SER A 249 16.11 34.18 38.09
CA SER A 249 17.08 33.74 39.10
C SER A 249 18.37 33.16 38.50
N ALA A 250 18.31 32.62 37.29
CA ALA A 250 19.44 32.19 36.48
C ALA A 250 19.12 32.32 34.99
N ALA A 251 20.15 32.31 34.14
CA ALA A 251 19.97 32.30 32.69
C ALA A 251 19.27 31.00 32.22
N PHE A 252 18.40 31.10 31.21
CA PHE A 252 17.58 30.00 30.72
C PHE A 252 17.70 29.80 29.20
N ALA A 253 17.71 28.53 28.77
CA ALA A 253 17.58 28.18 27.36
C ALA A 253 16.12 28.21 26.91
N ILE A 254 15.90 28.53 25.64
CA ILE A 254 14.59 28.46 24.96
C ILE A 254 14.54 27.24 24.02
N PRO A 255 13.34 26.76 23.63
CA PRO A 255 13.21 25.57 22.78
C PRO A 255 13.92 25.71 21.43
N ASN A 256 14.58 24.65 20.98
CA ASN A 256 15.03 24.57 19.59
C ASN A 256 13.82 24.40 18.66
N ASN A 257 13.96 24.86 17.42
CA ASN A 257 12.97 24.76 16.35
C ASN A 257 11.66 25.52 16.63
N ALA A 258 11.77 26.66 17.32
CA ALA A 258 10.66 27.50 17.73
C ALA A 258 10.96 28.99 17.50
N THR A 259 9.90 29.77 17.30
CA THR A 259 9.90 31.22 17.55
C THR A 259 9.37 31.43 18.96
N THR A 260 10.15 32.10 19.81
CA THR A 260 9.87 32.31 21.22
C THR A 260 9.88 33.81 21.53
N ASP A 261 8.73 34.35 21.90
CA ASP A 261 8.61 35.71 22.44
C ASP A 261 8.89 35.66 23.94
N VAL A 262 10.07 36.12 24.34
CA VAL A 262 10.43 36.28 25.75
C VAL A 262 10.00 37.67 26.20
N LYS A 263 9.11 37.74 27.19
CA LYS A 263 8.61 38.99 27.75
C LYS A 263 9.09 39.13 29.18
N ALA A 264 9.47 40.34 29.59
CA ALA A 264 10.01 40.61 30.92
C ALA A 264 9.48 41.94 31.51
N ILE A 265 9.35 41.97 32.83
CA ILE A 265 9.00 43.14 33.64
C ILE A 265 9.89 43.18 34.88
N SER A 266 10.34 44.37 35.27
CA SER A 266 11.22 44.59 36.44
C SER A 266 10.55 45.49 37.47
N ILE A 267 10.96 45.36 38.73
CA ILE A 267 10.54 46.25 39.83
C ILE A 267 11.75 46.66 40.67
N ASP A 268 11.75 47.90 41.15
CA ASP A 268 12.74 48.41 42.11
C ASP A 268 12.31 48.11 43.57
N LYS A 269 13.08 48.59 44.55
CA LYS A 269 12.73 48.43 45.98
C LYS A 269 11.67 49.44 46.48
N ALA A 270 11.34 50.48 45.72
CA ALA A 270 10.27 51.44 46.03
C ALA A 270 8.91 51.04 45.41
N GLY A 271 8.86 49.90 44.71
CA GLY A 271 7.67 49.32 44.07
C GLY A 271 7.39 49.86 42.66
N ASN A 272 8.27 50.66 42.07
CA ASN A 272 8.13 51.18 40.71
C ASN A 272 8.30 50.03 39.69
N LYS A 273 7.21 49.64 39.01
CA LYS A 273 7.22 48.63 37.95
C LYS A 273 7.65 49.22 36.60
N SER A 274 8.43 48.46 35.84
CA SER A 274 8.74 48.75 34.43
C SER A 274 7.52 48.56 33.53
N ALA A 275 7.59 49.12 32.31
CA ALA A 275 6.78 48.59 31.21
C ALA A 275 7.24 47.15 30.86
N VAL A 276 6.35 46.35 30.29
CA VAL A 276 6.69 45.02 29.78
C VAL A 276 7.53 45.16 28.50
N SER A 277 8.75 44.62 28.54
CA SER A 277 9.64 44.56 27.38
C SER A 277 9.55 43.19 26.70
N THR A 278 9.69 43.14 25.38
CA THR A 278 9.54 41.90 24.57
C THR A 278 10.75 41.71 23.65
N SER A 279 11.36 40.54 23.68
CA SER A 279 12.43 40.11 22.76
C SER A 279 12.05 38.81 22.07
N GLN A 280 12.01 38.81 20.74
CA GLN A 280 11.71 37.62 19.94
C GLN A 280 13.01 36.88 19.57
N TYR A 281 12.99 35.56 19.73
CA TYR A 281 14.09 34.68 19.37
C TYR A 281 13.59 33.59 18.42
N VAL A 282 14.28 33.38 17.31
CA VAL A 282 13.99 32.30 16.36
C VAL A 282 15.14 31.30 16.41
N VAL A 283 14.91 30.11 16.97
CA VAL A 283 15.96 29.09 17.15
C VAL A 283 15.69 27.93 16.20
N ALA A 284 16.69 27.57 15.38
CA ALA A 284 16.59 26.47 14.43
C ALA A 284 17.98 25.85 14.20
N VAL A 285 18.45 25.13 15.21
CA VAL A 285 19.82 24.60 15.33
C VAL A 285 19.89 23.16 14.86
N GLY A 286 20.85 22.89 13.97
CA GLY A 286 21.03 21.61 13.31
C GLY A 286 20.48 21.60 11.87
N ASN A 287 21.00 20.69 11.05
CA ASN A 287 20.51 20.51 9.67
C ASN A 287 19.20 19.71 9.69
N PRO A 288 18.19 20.08 8.88
CA PRO A 288 16.93 19.35 8.80
C PRO A 288 17.09 17.95 8.18
N THR A 289 16.46 16.96 8.80
CA THR A 289 16.33 15.60 8.28
C THR A 289 15.11 15.51 7.38
N ILE A 290 15.34 15.37 6.07
CA ILE A 290 14.24 15.23 5.10
C ILE A 290 13.97 13.73 4.84
N THR A 291 12.72 13.33 4.98
CA THR A 291 12.22 11.97 4.67
C THR A 291 11.39 12.02 3.40
N ILE A 292 11.71 11.16 2.43
CA ILE A 292 10.84 10.93 1.25
C ILE A 292 9.89 9.79 1.61
N ASN A 293 8.62 10.11 1.79
CA ASN A 293 7.57 9.16 2.21
C ASN A 293 7.16 8.23 1.06
N SER A 294 7.04 8.76 -0.16
CA SER A 294 6.78 7.96 -1.37
C SER A 294 7.08 8.72 -2.66
N VAL A 295 7.27 7.97 -3.75
CA VAL A 295 7.46 8.46 -5.12
C VAL A 295 6.51 7.67 -6.03
N SER A 296 5.61 8.34 -6.76
CA SER A 296 4.52 7.65 -7.48
C SER A 296 4.96 6.92 -8.76
N LYS A 297 6.04 7.39 -9.39
CA LYS A 297 6.68 6.79 -10.57
C LYS A 297 8.19 6.97 -10.46
N ASN A 298 8.97 5.90 -10.48
CA ASN A 298 10.44 5.97 -10.59
C ASN A 298 10.91 5.92 -12.06
N TYR A 299 10.09 5.36 -12.95
CA TYR A 299 10.25 5.39 -14.40
C TYR A 299 9.03 6.11 -14.99
N LEU A 300 9.23 7.02 -15.93
CA LEU A 300 8.16 7.80 -16.56
C LEU A 300 8.57 8.35 -17.93
N ARG A 301 7.60 8.73 -18.75
CA ARG A 301 7.85 9.43 -20.02
C ARG A 301 7.98 10.93 -19.79
N SER A 302 8.60 11.67 -20.71
CA SER A 302 8.70 13.14 -20.64
C SER A 302 7.34 13.85 -20.73
N VAL A 303 6.27 13.15 -21.09
CA VAL A 303 4.87 13.66 -21.09
C VAL A 303 4.12 13.35 -19.79
N ASP A 304 4.68 12.53 -18.90
CA ASP A 304 4.09 12.17 -17.61
C ASP A 304 4.66 13.03 -16.47
N ASN A 305 4.02 12.94 -15.29
CA ASN A 305 4.52 13.50 -14.04
C ASN A 305 4.81 12.37 -13.03
N SER A 306 5.72 12.63 -12.09
CA SER A 306 5.86 11.84 -10.85
C SER A 306 5.52 12.71 -9.65
N VAL A 307 4.89 12.14 -8.62
CA VAL A 307 4.57 12.84 -7.37
C VAL A 307 5.49 12.32 -6.27
N ILE A 308 6.24 13.23 -5.66
CA ILE A 308 7.08 12.96 -4.49
C ILE A 308 6.35 13.50 -3.27
N LYS A 309 6.03 12.61 -2.33
CA LYS A 309 5.54 12.94 -0.99
C LYS A 309 6.71 12.89 -0.03
N TRP A 310 6.92 13.94 0.74
CA TRP A 310 8.09 14.09 1.62
C TRP A 310 7.76 14.98 2.82
N GLN A 311 8.59 14.92 3.85
CA GLN A 311 8.45 15.73 5.06
C GLN A 311 9.82 16.09 5.63
N SER A 312 9.87 17.13 6.46
CA SER A 312 11.06 17.58 7.18
C SER A 312 10.77 17.57 8.68
N ASP A 313 11.77 17.22 9.50
CA ASP A 313 11.69 17.37 10.96
C ASP A 313 11.60 18.85 11.37
N LEU A 314 12.29 19.74 10.68
CA LEU A 314 12.29 21.19 10.93
C LEU A 314 11.47 21.96 9.89
N ALA A 315 10.92 23.10 10.29
CA ALA A 315 10.28 24.05 9.38
C ALA A 315 11.31 24.91 8.62
N GLY A 316 10.99 25.32 7.40
CA GLY A 316 11.86 26.16 6.57
C GLY A 316 11.36 26.34 5.15
N THR A 317 12.15 27.05 4.33
CA THR A 317 11.90 27.16 2.89
C THR A 317 12.58 26.02 2.15
N TYR A 318 11.96 25.52 1.08
CA TYR A 318 12.50 24.43 0.27
C TYR A 318 12.62 24.79 -1.20
N GLU A 319 13.60 24.16 -1.84
CA GLU A 319 13.74 24.08 -3.29
C GLU A 319 14.08 22.64 -3.70
N PHE A 320 13.58 22.22 -4.86
CA PHE A 320 14.11 21.03 -5.53
C PHE A 320 15.36 21.38 -6.34
N ARG A 321 16.15 20.38 -6.72
CA ARG A 321 17.31 20.49 -7.63
C ARG A 321 17.46 19.25 -8.48
N LEU A 322 17.97 19.42 -9.71
CA LEU A 322 18.36 18.32 -10.58
C LEU A 322 19.87 18.10 -10.56
N GLY A 323 20.30 16.87 -10.30
CA GLY A 323 21.71 16.50 -10.24
C GLY A 323 22.44 17.16 -9.06
N GLY A 324 23.75 17.38 -9.21
CA GLY A 324 24.61 17.88 -8.13
C GLY A 324 24.79 16.88 -6.98
N SER A 325 25.62 17.23 -5.99
CA SER A 325 25.89 16.42 -4.79
C SER A 325 25.24 16.98 -3.52
N ASN A 326 24.81 18.24 -3.54
CA ASN A 326 24.31 18.97 -2.37
C ASN A 326 23.30 20.07 -2.80
N CYS A 327 22.99 21.01 -1.91
CA CYS A 327 22.08 22.14 -2.15
C CYS A 327 22.74 23.40 -2.73
N SER A 328 24.00 23.31 -3.15
CA SER A 328 24.74 24.41 -3.79
C SER A 328 25.16 24.08 -5.22
N SER A 329 24.88 22.86 -5.69
CA SER A 329 25.24 22.33 -7.01
C SER A 329 24.00 21.82 -7.75
N GLY A 330 24.15 21.40 -9.01
CA GLY A 330 23.03 20.98 -9.87
C GLY A 330 22.19 22.14 -10.38
N THR A 331 21.22 21.83 -11.25
CA THR A 331 20.25 22.83 -11.75
C THR A 331 19.28 23.19 -10.64
N ASN A 332 19.14 24.49 -10.36
CA ASN A 332 18.26 25.00 -9.31
C ASN A 332 16.78 24.82 -9.67
N GLY A 333 15.95 24.42 -8.70
CA GLY A 333 14.51 24.15 -8.88
C GLY A 333 13.65 25.34 -9.30
N THR A 334 14.15 26.57 -9.13
CA THR A 334 13.53 27.79 -9.68
C THR A 334 13.62 27.88 -11.20
N ALA A 335 14.52 27.13 -11.84
CA ALA A 335 14.65 27.03 -13.30
C ALA A 335 13.86 25.84 -13.90
N LEU A 336 13.06 25.12 -13.08
CA LEU A 336 12.11 24.12 -13.57
C LEU A 336 10.81 24.79 -14.03
N SER A 337 10.02 24.09 -14.83
CA SER A 337 8.73 24.59 -15.32
C SER A 337 7.60 23.62 -14.97
N PRO A 338 6.77 23.92 -13.94
CA PRO A 338 6.86 25.05 -13.01
C PRO A 338 8.04 24.94 -12.04
N ALA A 339 8.41 26.07 -11.41
CA ALA A 339 9.39 26.10 -10.34
C ALA A 339 8.88 25.32 -9.12
N ILE A 340 9.72 24.45 -8.55
CA ILE A 340 9.33 23.56 -7.44
C ILE A 340 10.01 24.01 -6.15
N THR A 341 9.42 25.04 -5.54
CA THR A 341 9.88 25.67 -4.29
C THR A 341 8.70 26.00 -3.38
N GLY A 342 8.96 26.30 -2.11
CA GLY A 342 7.92 26.73 -1.17
C GLY A 342 8.39 26.79 0.27
N SER A 343 7.46 26.63 1.21
CA SER A 343 7.73 26.47 2.64
C SER A 343 7.15 25.15 3.15
N ALA A 344 7.86 24.50 4.07
CA ALA A 344 7.40 23.30 4.77
C ALA A 344 7.28 23.57 6.27
N VAL A 345 6.25 22.98 6.88
CA VAL A 345 6.06 22.95 8.33
C VAL A 345 6.68 21.66 8.89
N ALA A 346 7.27 21.75 10.08
CA ALA A 346 7.83 20.60 10.80
C ALA A 346 6.84 19.41 10.86
N ALA A 347 7.36 18.21 10.65
CA ALA A 347 6.65 16.92 10.67
C ALA A 347 5.37 16.84 9.79
N THR A 348 5.22 17.73 8.81
CA THR A 348 4.04 17.80 7.93
C THR A 348 4.39 17.32 6.52
N GLU A 349 3.55 16.48 5.92
CA GLU A 349 3.79 15.99 4.55
C GLU A 349 3.53 17.08 3.50
N VAL A 350 4.55 17.34 2.70
CA VAL A 350 4.50 18.15 1.47
C VAL A 350 4.37 17.21 0.27
N THR A 351 3.47 17.55 -0.65
CA THR A 351 3.31 16.85 -1.93
C THR A 351 3.89 17.72 -3.05
N SER A 352 4.86 17.22 -3.80
CA SER A 352 5.55 17.93 -4.88
C SER A 352 5.47 17.15 -6.18
N THR A 353 4.88 17.74 -7.22
CA THR A 353 4.75 17.15 -8.56
C THR A 353 5.96 17.51 -9.40
N ILE A 354 6.73 16.50 -9.82
CA ILE A 354 7.88 16.63 -10.72
C ILE A 354 7.42 16.36 -12.16
N PRO A 355 7.48 17.33 -13.08
CA PRO A 355 7.09 17.14 -14.46
C PRO A 355 8.21 16.47 -15.25
N GLY A 356 7.91 15.39 -15.98
CA GLY A 356 8.88 14.66 -16.80
C GLY A 356 9.44 15.50 -17.96
N SER A 357 8.75 16.58 -18.34
CA SER A 357 9.18 17.53 -19.36
C SER A 357 10.33 18.44 -18.93
N SER A 358 10.60 18.55 -17.61
CA SER A 358 11.77 19.28 -17.08
C SER A 358 12.97 18.36 -16.83
N LEU A 359 12.90 17.08 -17.24
CA LEU A 359 13.93 16.06 -16.99
C LEU A 359 14.56 15.57 -18.30
N ALA A 360 15.85 15.22 -18.26
CA ALA A 360 16.57 14.67 -19.40
C ALA A 360 16.28 13.17 -19.57
N VAL A 361 16.41 12.62 -20.79
CA VAL A 361 16.31 11.17 -21.02
C VAL A 361 17.38 10.41 -20.22
N GLY A 362 16.99 9.31 -19.59
CA GLY A 362 17.84 8.56 -18.64
C GLY A 362 17.62 8.96 -17.18
N ALA A 363 18.60 8.70 -16.32
CA ALA A 363 18.49 8.85 -14.87
C ALA A 363 18.73 10.30 -14.40
N ASN A 364 17.77 10.87 -13.69
CA ASN A 364 17.81 12.20 -13.09
C ASN A 364 17.77 12.08 -11.57
N THR A 365 18.81 12.55 -10.86
CA THR A 365 18.73 12.71 -9.40
C THR A 365 17.88 13.92 -9.05
N ILE A 366 16.77 13.69 -8.37
CA ILE A 366 15.84 14.70 -7.87
C ILE A 366 16.14 14.92 -6.39
N ARG A 367 16.79 16.03 -6.04
CA ARG A 367 17.07 16.39 -4.64
C ARG A 367 16.04 17.39 -4.15
N VAL A 368 15.49 17.15 -2.97
CA VAL A 368 14.80 18.18 -2.17
C VAL A 368 15.79 18.76 -1.17
N CYS A 369 15.84 20.08 -1.09
CA CYS A 369 16.71 20.86 -0.22
C CYS A 369 15.83 21.77 0.65
N LEU A 370 16.02 21.75 1.96
CA LEU A 370 15.33 22.64 2.90
C LEU A 370 16.34 23.47 3.70
N THR A 371 16.08 24.76 3.75
CA THR A 371 16.84 25.76 4.50
C THR A 371 15.97 26.27 5.64
N THR A 372 16.46 26.11 6.87
CA THR A 372 15.79 26.63 8.08
C THR A 372 15.93 28.15 8.18
N SER A 373 15.14 28.79 9.05
CA SER A 373 15.36 30.19 9.44
C SER A 373 16.77 30.46 9.97
N GLY A 374 17.39 29.47 10.64
CA GLY A 374 18.77 29.50 11.10
C GLY A 374 19.84 29.39 10.01
N SER A 375 19.47 29.37 8.73
CA SER A 375 20.34 29.10 7.57
C SER A 375 21.00 27.71 7.54
N ASN A 376 20.61 26.77 8.43
CA ASN A 376 21.03 25.37 8.34
C ASN A 376 20.30 24.67 7.19
N VAL A 377 21.01 23.82 6.45
CA VAL A 377 20.54 23.22 5.20
C VAL A 377 20.65 21.69 5.24
N GLY A 378 19.57 21.02 4.88
CA GLY A 378 19.49 19.57 4.80
C GLY A 378 18.83 19.10 3.50
N PHE A 379 19.03 17.84 3.14
CA PHE A 379 18.53 17.30 1.88
C PHE A 379 18.28 15.80 1.91
N ASN A 380 17.43 15.37 0.98
CA ASN A 380 17.28 13.97 0.58
C ASN A 380 17.02 13.93 -0.94
N SER A 381 17.20 12.78 -1.59
CA SER A 381 17.04 12.66 -3.04
C SER A 381 16.54 11.29 -3.48
N SER A 382 15.68 11.28 -4.51
CA SER A 382 15.32 10.09 -5.28
C SER A 382 15.93 10.17 -6.69
N THR A 383 15.85 9.08 -7.45
CA THR A 383 16.21 9.05 -8.87
C THR A 383 14.96 8.78 -9.70
N LEU A 384 14.73 9.63 -10.71
CA LEU A 384 13.68 9.45 -11.71
C LEU A 384 14.31 9.16 -13.07
N ASN A 385 13.92 8.05 -13.68
CA ASN A 385 14.37 7.64 -15.00
C ASN A 385 13.33 8.04 -16.05
N ILE A 386 13.71 8.98 -16.93
CA ILE A 386 12.94 9.27 -18.12
C ILE A 386 13.22 8.20 -19.16
N ASP A 387 12.16 7.54 -19.62
CA ASP A 387 12.21 6.74 -20.85
C ASP A 387 11.06 7.09 -21.79
N ASN A 388 11.41 7.34 -23.05
CA ASN A 388 10.49 7.62 -24.15
C ASN A 388 10.64 6.58 -25.28
N THR A 389 11.44 5.54 -25.05
CA THR A 389 11.65 4.43 -25.98
C THR A 389 10.46 3.48 -25.88
N ALA A 390 9.95 3.01 -27.01
CA ALA A 390 8.93 1.97 -27.00
C ALA A 390 9.62 0.60 -27.00
N PRO A 391 9.27 -0.32 -26.07
CA PRO A 391 9.84 -1.66 -26.07
C PRO A 391 9.46 -2.39 -27.36
N THR A 392 10.25 -3.39 -27.75
CA THR A 392 9.99 -4.21 -28.94
C THR A 392 10.12 -5.69 -28.62
N VAL A 393 9.31 -6.54 -29.27
CA VAL A 393 9.47 -8.00 -29.16
C VAL A 393 10.69 -8.40 -29.98
N SER A 394 11.76 -8.76 -29.29
CA SER A 394 13.05 -9.16 -29.89
C SER A 394 13.05 -10.62 -30.37
N SER A 395 12.34 -11.51 -29.67
CA SER A 395 12.10 -12.89 -30.15
C SER A 395 10.88 -13.52 -29.48
N VAL A 396 10.38 -14.60 -30.09
CA VAL A 396 9.32 -15.45 -29.53
C VAL A 396 9.74 -16.92 -29.68
N THR A 397 9.56 -17.72 -28.62
CA THR A 397 9.85 -19.15 -28.59
C THR A 397 8.63 -19.92 -28.07
N PRO A 398 8.04 -20.86 -28.84
CA PRO A 398 8.35 -21.24 -30.21
C PRO A 398 8.20 -20.09 -31.22
N ALA A 399 8.89 -20.17 -32.35
CA ALA A 399 8.88 -19.10 -33.36
C ALA A 399 7.48 -18.91 -33.98
N ASN A 400 7.12 -17.67 -34.29
CA ASN A 400 5.87 -17.34 -34.98
C ASN A 400 5.78 -18.08 -36.33
N ASN A 401 4.60 -18.61 -36.66
CA ASN A 401 4.30 -19.45 -37.82
C ASN A 401 4.93 -20.87 -37.75
N THR A 402 5.28 -21.38 -36.56
CA THR A 402 5.70 -22.78 -36.39
C THR A 402 4.56 -23.73 -36.77
N SER A 403 4.86 -24.67 -37.67
CA SER A 403 3.86 -25.46 -38.43
C SER A 403 3.65 -26.91 -37.98
N ASN A 404 4.57 -27.44 -37.17
CA ASN A 404 4.52 -28.78 -36.60
C ASN A 404 4.87 -28.70 -35.11
N LEU A 405 4.09 -27.91 -34.38
CA LEU A 405 4.26 -27.70 -32.96
C LEU A 405 3.85 -28.95 -32.17
N SER A 406 4.59 -29.34 -31.13
CA SER A 406 4.21 -30.50 -30.32
C SER A 406 2.83 -30.27 -29.66
N VAL A 407 2.02 -31.33 -29.55
CA VAL A 407 0.79 -31.30 -28.75
C VAL A 407 1.09 -31.00 -27.27
N ASP A 408 2.30 -31.34 -26.80
CA ASP A 408 2.80 -31.02 -25.45
C ASP A 408 3.34 -29.60 -25.29
N GLN A 409 3.23 -28.73 -26.32
CA GLN A 409 3.71 -27.35 -26.22
C GLN A 409 2.84 -26.50 -25.28
N ASN A 410 3.20 -26.52 -24.00
CA ASN A 410 2.52 -25.77 -22.96
C ASN A 410 2.95 -24.29 -22.89
N THR A 411 4.21 -23.97 -23.20
CA THR A 411 4.82 -22.66 -22.89
C THR A 411 5.14 -21.82 -24.12
N PHE A 412 4.87 -20.50 -24.05
CA PHE A 412 5.23 -19.54 -25.10
C PHE A 412 5.94 -18.34 -24.45
N ALA A 413 7.21 -18.15 -24.80
CA ALA A 413 8.08 -17.12 -24.24
C ALA A 413 8.31 -15.98 -25.24
N PHE A 414 8.28 -14.74 -24.75
CA PHE A 414 8.49 -13.50 -25.48
C PHE A 414 9.69 -12.80 -24.83
N VAL A 415 10.72 -12.49 -25.60
CA VAL A 415 11.85 -11.67 -25.13
C VAL A 415 11.66 -10.25 -25.66
N PHE A 416 11.62 -9.28 -24.78
CA PHE A 416 11.53 -7.85 -25.11
C PHE A 416 12.93 -7.22 -25.17
N SER A 417 13.06 -6.09 -25.86
CA SER A 417 14.31 -5.34 -25.97
C SER A 417 14.80 -4.73 -24.65
N GLU A 418 13.92 -4.65 -23.65
CA GLU A 418 14.12 -3.97 -22.38
C GLU A 418 13.16 -4.51 -21.30
N ALA A 419 13.27 -3.97 -20.08
CA ALA A 419 12.59 -4.51 -18.91
C ALA A 419 11.17 -3.94 -18.75
N MET A 420 10.17 -4.81 -18.94
CA MET A 420 8.76 -4.46 -18.95
C MET A 420 8.20 -4.14 -17.56
N ASP A 421 7.00 -3.53 -17.50
CA ASP A 421 6.20 -3.54 -16.29
C ASP A 421 5.65 -4.94 -16.03
N LYS A 422 5.80 -5.40 -14.78
CA LYS A 422 5.40 -6.72 -14.31
C LYS A 422 4.13 -6.69 -13.46
N SER A 423 3.52 -5.51 -13.27
CA SER A 423 2.26 -5.36 -12.53
C SER A 423 1.06 -6.03 -13.22
N VAL A 424 1.14 -6.22 -14.55
CA VAL A 424 0.14 -6.89 -15.39
C VAL A 424 0.73 -8.15 -16.01
N THR A 425 -0.07 -9.22 -16.14
CA THR A 425 0.28 -10.44 -16.89
C THR A 425 -0.74 -10.69 -18.01
N PRO A 426 -0.53 -10.14 -19.22
CA PRO A 426 -1.51 -10.21 -20.32
C PRO A 426 -1.83 -11.63 -20.78
N LEU A 427 -3.11 -12.00 -20.84
CA LEU A 427 -3.54 -13.27 -21.43
C LEU A 427 -4.08 -13.04 -22.84
N PRO A 428 -3.69 -13.86 -23.84
CA PRO A 428 -4.16 -13.67 -25.20
C PRO A 428 -5.55 -14.27 -25.42
N GLU A 429 -6.20 -13.77 -26.45
CA GLU A 429 -7.27 -14.49 -27.13
C GLU A 429 -6.66 -15.63 -27.97
N HIS A 430 -7.21 -16.84 -27.83
CA HIS A 430 -6.85 -17.98 -28.68
C HIS A 430 -7.95 -18.17 -29.74
N HIS A 431 -7.58 -18.11 -31.03
CA HIS A 431 -8.50 -18.18 -32.16
C HIS A 431 -8.22 -19.39 -33.05
N ASP A 432 -9.27 -20.02 -33.55
CA ASP A 432 -9.18 -21.09 -34.54
C ASP A 432 -8.95 -20.49 -35.95
N SER A 433 -7.74 -20.61 -36.49
CA SER A 433 -7.43 -20.13 -37.84
C SER A 433 -7.79 -21.13 -38.93
N GLY A 434 -8.27 -22.32 -38.57
CA GLY A 434 -8.84 -23.29 -39.52
C GLY A 434 -10.27 -22.98 -39.94
N VAL A 435 -10.99 -22.13 -39.20
CA VAL A 435 -12.42 -21.83 -39.41
C VAL A 435 -12.63 -20.39 -39.90
N SER A 436 -13.53 -20.22 -40.87
CA SER A 436 -13.89 -18.89 -41.41
C SER A 436 -14.44 -17.97 -40.32
N GLY A 437 -14.02 -16.71 -40.32
CA GLY A 437 -14.34 -15.74 -39.27
C GLY A 437 -13.44 -15.82 -38.02
N TYR A 438 -12.47 -16.75 -37.99
CA TYR A 438 -11.47 -16.91 -36.93
C TYR A 438 -12.05 -16.91 -35.50
N PRO A 439 -13.02 -17.80 -35.20
CA PRO A 439 -13.71 -17.79 -33.93
C PRO A 439 -12.74 -17.99 -32.76
N GLN A 440 -12.91 -17.15 -31.74
CA GLN A 440 -12.23 -17.30 -30.46
C GLN A 440 -12.70 -18.59 -29.78
N ILE A 441 -11.77 -19.38 -29.27
CA ILE A 441 -12.04 -20.52 -28.39
C ILE A 441 -11.50 -20.13 -27.02
N ALA A 442 -12.39 -19.99 -26.05
CA ALA A 442 -12.02 -19.62 -24.69
C ALA A 442 -11.12 -20.71 -24.08
N TRP A 443 -9.95 -20.29 -23.60
CA TRP A 443 -8.92 -21.15 -23.04
C TRP A 443 -8.69 -20.78 -21.56
N PRO A 444 -9.60 -21.19 -20.65
CA PRO A 444 -9.68 -20.62 -19.30
C PRO A 444 -8.48 -20.98 -18.40
N THR A 445 -7.66 -21.94 -18.81
CA THR A 445 -6.48 -22.42 -18.06
C THR A 445 -5.20 -21.62 -18.32
N MET A 446 -5.22 -20.58 -19.18
CA MET A 446 -4.00 -19.82 -19.47
C MET A 446 -3.46 -19.08 -18.23
N SER A 447 -2.13 -19.04 -18.08
CA SER A 447 -1.47 -18.26 -17.03
C SER A 447 -0.24 -17.51 -17.53
N GLY A 448 -0.08 -16.28 -17.05
CA GLY A 448 1.04 -15.41 -17.38
C GLY A 448 2.12 -15.39 -16.31
N SER A 449 3.35 -15.10 -16.69
CA SER A 449 4.48 -14.96 -15.75
C SER A 449 5.61 -14.13 -16.36
N TRP A 450 6.27 -13.31 -15.54
CA TRP A 450 7.45 -12.52 -15.93
C TRP A 450 8.72 -13.07 -15.30
N SER A 451 9.85 -12.93 -16.00
CA SER A 451 11.18 -13.14 -15.44
C SER A 451 11.53 -12.12 -14.35
N ALA A 452 12.58 -12.41 -13.56
CA ALA A 452 13.00 -11.55 -12.46
C ALA A 452 13.44 -10.15 -12.93
N ASP A 453 14.13 -10.07 -14.07
CA ASP A 453 14.52 -8.81 -14.73
C ASP A 453 13.34 -8.07 -15.39
N GLY A 454 12.34 -8.79 -15.92
CA GLY A 454 11.25 -8.27 -16.74
C GLY A 454 11.54 -8.26 -18.25
N LEU A 455 12.62 -8.91 -18.70
CA LEU A 455 12.94 -9.04 -20.14
C LEU A 455 12.11 -10.13 -20.83
N THR A 456 11.65 -11.14 -20.10
CA THR A 456 10.94 -12.30 -20.67
C THR A 456 9.54 -12.45 -20.08
N TYR A 457 8.52 -12.42 -20.93
CA TYR A 457 7.18 -12.90 -20.59
C TYR A 457 7.04 -14.38 -20.96
N THR A 458 6.45 -15.19 -20.09
CA THR A 458 6.10 -16.58 -20.37
C THR A 458 4.62 -16.82 -20.12
N LEU A 459 3.90 -17.06 -21.21
CA LEU A 459 2.55 -17.64 -21.20
C LEU A 459 2.64 -19.15 -21.02
N LYS A 460 1.69 -19.72 -20.27
CA LYS A 460 1.41 -21.16 -20.22
C LYS A 460 -0.05 -21.42 -20.58
N LEU A 461 -0.32 -22.46 -21.39
CA LEU A 461 -1.68 -22.88 -21.74
C LEU A 461 -2.32 -23.78 -20.66
N ASN A 462 -1.48 -24.46 -19.88
CA ASN A 462 -1.80 -25.47 -18.87
C ASN A 462 -2.75 -26.57 -19.35
N SER A 463 -2.61 -26.96 -20.63
CA SER A 463 -3.22 -28.13 -21.27
C SER A 463 -2.38 -28.51 -22.50
N LYS A 464 -2.50 -29.77 -22.97
CA LYS A 464 -2.06 -30.12 -24.33
C LYS A 464 -2.85 -29.33 -25.38
N LEU A 465 -2.23 -29.12 -26.53
CA LEU A 465 -2.89 -28.64 -27.76
C LEU A 465 -3.64 -29.78 -28.47
N PRO A 466 -4.74 -29.49 -29.18
CA PRO A 466 -5.38 -30.44 -30.08
C PRO A 466 -4.48 -30.78 -31.27
N GLU A 467 -4.65 -31.93 -31.93
CA GLU A 467 -3.81 -32.34 -33.07
C GLU A 467 -4.22 -31.64 -34.37
N PHE A 468 -3.25 -31.35 -35.25
CA PHE A 468 -3.44 -30.63 -36.52
C PHE A 468 -4.19 -29.29 -36.39
N HIS A 469 -4.16 -28.67 -35.21
CA HIS A 469 -4.90 -27.47 -34.89
C HIS A 469 -4.20 -26.24 -35.44
N ASN A 470 -4.84 -25.55 -36.39
CA ASN A 470 -4.42 -24.23 -36.83
C ASN A 470 -5.00 -23.19 -35.86
N PHE A 471 -4.14 -22.43 -35.18
CA PHE A 471 -4.58 -21.36 -34.28
C PHE A 471 -3.71 -20.12 -34.36
N TYR A 472 -4.14 -19.06 -33.68
CA TYR A 472 -3.24 -17.99 -33.26
C TYR A 472 -3.53 -17.52 -31.84
N LEU A 473 -2.49 -17.00 -31.20
CA LEU A 473 -2.56 -16.23 -29.96
C LEU A 473 -2.54 -14.74 -30.32
N GLN A 474 -3.49 -13.98 -29.81
CA GLN A 474 -3.68 -12.54 -30.07
C GLN A 474 -3.67 -11.76 -28.76
N PHE A 475 -2.77 -10.78 -28.67
CA PHE A 475 -2.71 -9.80 -27.59
C PHE A 475 -2.94 -8.41 -28.17
N ASN A 476 -3.43 -7.45 -27.38
CA ASN A 476 -3.32 -6.05 -27.74
C ASN A 476 -1.89 -5.59 -27.44
N ASP A 477 -1.34 -4.70 -28.25
CA ASP A 477 -0.04 -4.08 -27.95
C ASP A 477 -0.09 -3.35 -26.60
N SER A 478 -1.17 -2.63 -26.32
CA SER A 478 -1.39 -1.82 -25.12
C SER A 478 -1.46 -2.63 -23.82
N ASP A 479 -1.56 -3.97 -23.88
CA ASP A 479 -1.45 -4.82 -22.70
C ASP A 479 0.02 -4.95 -22.22
N PHE A 480 0.98 -4.77 -23.14
CA PHE A 480 2.43 -4.82 -22.86
C PHE A 480 3.04 -3.42 -22.86
N LYS A 481 3.49 -2.98 -21.68
CA LYS A 481 4.18 -1.69 -21.49
C LYS A 481 5.51 -1.86 -20.78
N ASP A 482 6.44 -0.95 -21.04
CA ASP A 482 7.63 -0.78 -20.21
C ASP A 482 7.27 -0.22 -18.81
N ARG A 483 8.30 -0.03 -17.97
CA ARG A 483 8.14 0.56 -16.63
C ARG A 483 7.75 2.04 -16.64
N ALA A 484 7.95 2.77 -17.75
CA ALA A 484 7.63 4.19 -17.90
C ALA A 484 6.18 4.42 -18.36
N GLY A 485 5.60 3.43 -19.06
CA GLY A 485 4.27 3.45 -19.68
C GLY A 485 4.26 3.51 -21.21
N ASN A 486 5.39 3.24 -21.89
CA ASN A 486 5.44 3.12 -23.35
C ASN A 486 4.89 1.75 -23.78
N THR A 487 3.94 1.75 -24.72
CA THR A 487 3.39 0.54 -25.35
C THR A 487 4.41 -0.14 -26.25
N VAL A 488 4.40 -1.47 -26.33
CA VAL A 488 5.26 -2.25 -27.23
C VAL A 488 5.02 -1.93 -28.71
N THR A 489 6.08 -1.93 -29.51
CA THR A 489 6.05 -1.67 -30.96
C THR A 489 6.97 -2.65 -31.72
N GLY A 490 7.24 -2.37 -33.01
CA GLY A 490 8.13 -3.16 -33.86
C GLY A 490 7.41 -4.23 -34.69
N GLY A 491 8.17 -5.05 -35.42
CA GLY A 491 7.65 -5.91 -36.49
C GLY A 491 6.69 -7.05 -36.08
N PHE A 492 6.50 -7.30 -34.77
CA PHE A 492 5.48 -8.22 -34.27
C PHE A 492 4.12 -7.54 -34.02
N VAL A 493 4.07 -6.20 -33.99
CA VAL A 493 2.85 -5.41 -33.79
C VAL A 493 2.30 -4.98 -35.15
N VAL A 494 1.06 -5.40 -35.46
CA VAL A 494 0.35 -5.02 -36.68
C VAL A 494 -1.07 -4.62 -36.31
N SER A 495 -1.50 -3.41 -36.70
CA SER A 495 -2.81 -2.85 -36.37
C SER A 495 -3.14 -2.92 -34.86
N ASN A 496 -2.16 -2.56 -34.02
CA ASN A 496 -2.21 -2.55 -32.56
C ASN A 496 -2.37 -3.95 -31.90
N LEU A 497 -2.10 -5.02 -32.64
CA LEU A 497 -2.19 -6.40 -32.17
C LEU A 497 -0.85 -7.14 -32.33
N ILE A 498 -0.50 -7.98 -31.36
CA ILE A 498 0.54 -9.00 -31.49
C ILE A 498 -0.14 -10.32 -31.82
N LYS A 499 0.09 -10.83 -33.03
CA LYS A 499 -0.51 -12.07 -33.54
C LYS A 499 0.53 -13.14 -33.82
N LEU A 500 0.44 -14.24 -33.10
CA LEU A 500 1.34 -15.39 -33.23
C LEU A 500 0.58 -16.60 -33.76
N ASN A 501 0.84 -16.97 -35.02
CA ASN A 501 0.19 -18.10 -35.68
C ASN A 501 0.94 -19.40 -35.39
N TYR A 502 0.20 -20.49 -35.17
CA TYR A 502 0.77 -21.81 -34.90
C TYR A 502 -0.07 -22.90 -35.54
N ARG A 503 0.58 -24.02 -35.86
CA ARG A 503 -0.09 -25.29 -36.15
C ARG A 503 0.55 -26.42 -35.35
N SER A 504 -0.27 -27.22 -34.68
CA SER A 504 0.19 -28.43 -33.99
C SER A 504 0.33 -29.63 -34.94
N GLY A 505 1.20 -30.57 -34.55
CA GLY A 505 1.39 -31.86 -35.19
C GLY A 505 0.39 -32.92 -34.70
N VAL A 506 0.91 -34.13 -34.51
CA VAL A 506 0.19 -35.34 -34.03
C VAL A 506 0.73 -35.70 -32.63
N GLU A 507 -0.08 -36.36 -31.82
CA GLU A 507 0.41 -37.03 -30.61
C GLU A 507 1.44 -38.10 -31.00
N SER A 508 2.55 -38.16 -30.25
CA SER A 508 3.66 -39.08 -30.48
C SER A 508 3.64 -40.29 -29.53
N ASN A 509 2.89 -40.19 -28.42
CA ASN A 509 2.68 -41.27 -27.48
C ASN A 509 1.67 -42.28 -28.06
N PRO A 510 2.03 -43.57 -28.26
CA PRO A 510 1.13 -44.54 -28.85
C PRO A 510 0.00 -44.92 -27.89
N THR A 511 -1.25 -44.87 -28.35
CA THR A 511 -2.40 -45.42 -27.62
C THR A 511 -2.43 -46.94 -27.75
N ILE A 512 -2.59 -47.65 -26.64
CA ILE A 512 -2.95 -49.07 -26.61
C ILE A 512 -4.46 -49.17 -26.81
N ILE A 513 -4.88 -49.91 -27.83
CA ILE A 513 -6.29 -50.15 -28.11
C ILE A 513 -6.78 -51.27 -27.18
N SER A 514 -7.85 -51.00 -26.43
CA SER A 514 -8.54 -52.02 -25.61
C SER A 514 -9.15 -53.10 -26.50
N ARG A 515 -9.30 -54.33 -25.99
CA ARG A 515 -10.13 -55.33 -26.67
C ARG A 515 -11.54 -54.79 -26.96
N THR A 516 -12.04 -55.06 -28.16
CA THR A 516 -13.36 -54.62 -28.64
C THR A 516 -14.52 -55.44 -28.06
N LEU A 517 -14.21 -56.51 -27.33
CA LEU A 517 -15.16 -57.47 -26.76
C LEU A 517 -15.87 -58.34 -27.81
N GLN A 518 -15.39 -58.39 -29.06
CA GLN A 518 -16.00 -59.26 -30.07
C GLN A 518 -15.75 -60.74 -29.74
N SER A 519 -16.79 -61.56 -29.91
CA SER A 519 -16.81 -63.00 -29.66
C SER A 519 -16.79 -63.83 -30.95
N ALA A 520 -17.15 -63.22 -32.07
CA ALA A 520 -17.05 -63.77 -33.43
C ALA A 520 -16.18 -62.86 -34.31
N CYS A 521 -15.64 -63.41 -35.40
CA CYS A 521 -14.86 -62.67 -36.40
C CYS A 521 -15.66 -62.56 -37.70
N TYR A 522 -15.41 -61.53 -38.50
CA TYR A 522 -16.23 -61.18 -39.66
C TYR A 522 -15.40 -60.94 -40.93
N ASP A 523 -15.96 -61.22 -42.10
CA ASP A 523 -15.36 -60.85 -43.38
C ASP A 523 -15.68 -59.38 -43.79
N VAL A 524 -15.14 -58.94 -44.93
CA VAL A 524 -15.36 -57.59 -45.48
C VAL A 524 -16.80 -57.31 -45.94
N SER A 525 -17.69 -58.29 -45.86
CA SER A 525 -19.13 -58.20 -46.16
C SER A 525 -19.99 -58.37 -44.90
N GLY A 526 -19.39 -58.58 -43.72
CA GLY A 526 -20.11 -58.76 -42.46
C GLY A 526 -20.57 -60.19 -42.19
N ASN A 527 -20.13 -61.19 -42.96
CA ASN A 527 -20.43 -62.60 -42.67
C ASN A 527 -19.50 -63.11 -41.56
N THR A 528 -20.02 -63.93 -40.64
CA THR A 528 -19.20 -64.59 -39.60
C THR A 528 -18.22 -65.59 -40.22
N ILE A 529 -16.95 -65.52 -39.81
CA ILE A 529 -15.85 -66.41 -40.22
C ILE A 529 -15.14 -67.02 -39.00
N ALA A 530 -14.34 -68.05 -39.23
CA ALA A 530 -13.45 -68.58 -38.21
C ALA A 530 -12.35 -67.55 -37.86
N CYS A 531 -12.05 -67.40 -36.56
CA CYS A 531 -11.13 -66.38 -36.07
C CYS A 531 -9.65 -66.68 -36.26
N ALA A 532 -9.25 -67.93 -36.51
CA ALA A 532 -7.83 -68.27 -36.62
C ALA A 532 -7.18 -67.62 -37.86
N SER A 533 -6.05 -66.96 -37.66
CA SER A 533 -5.35 -66.12 -38.65
C SER A 533 -6.16 -64.94 -39.20
N SER A 534 -7.14 -64.43 -38.44
CA SER A 534 -8.00 -63.31 -38.85
C SER A 534 -7.43 -61.93 -38.46
N GLY A 535 -6.62 -61.87 -37.41
CA GLY A 535 -6.12 -60.63 -36.82
C GLY A 535 -7.19 -59.78 -36.11
N GLN A 536 -8.36 -60.36 -35.82
CA GLN A 536 -9.49 -59.68 -35.14
C GLN A 536 -9.50 -59.97 -33.64
N ASP A 537 -10.13 -59.10 -32.84
CA ASP A 537 -10.08 -59.16 -31.37
C ASP A 537 -10.45 -60.53 -30.78
N SER A 538 -11.47 -61.15 -31.36
CA SER A 538 -12.03 -62.46 -31.00
C SER A 538 -11.08 -63.64 -31.27
N GLU A 539 -9.97 -63.43 -32.00
CA GLU A 539 -8.86 -64.39 -32.09
C GLU A 539 -7.99 -64.38 -30.81
N PHE A 540 -7.78 -63.21 -30.21
CA PHE A 540 -6.91 -62.98 -29.05
C PHE A 540 -7.65 -63.22 -27.71
N ASN A 541 -8.45 -64.28 -27.69
CA ASN A 541 -9.43 -64.59 -26.65
C ASN A 541 -8.83 -64.54 -25.23
N SER A 542 -9.35 -63.64 -24.40
CA SER A 542 -8.93 -63.34 -23.00
C SER A 542 -7.51 -62.81 -22.77
N THR A 543 -6.57 -62.94 -23.72
CA THR A 543 -5.21 -62.42 -23.59
C THR A 543 -5.08 -60.95 -23.98
N SER A 544 -5.98 -60.43 -24.83
CA SER A 544 -6.11 -58.98 -25.06
C SER A 544 -6.84 -58.33 -23.86
N PRO A 545 -6.22 -57.38 -23.13
CA PRO A 545 -6.82 -56.80 -21.93
C PRO A 545 -7.91 -55.77 -22.26
N TYR A 546 -8.90 -55.63 -21.37
CA TYR A 546 -9.93 -54.58 -21.43
C TYR A 546 -9.59 -53.48 -20.43
N GLY A 547 -9.41 -52.25 -20.91
CA GLY A 547 -8.83 -51.17 -20.10
C GLY A 547 -9.79 -50.46 -19.16
N LEU A 548 -11.09 -50.43 -19.49
CA LEU A 548 -12.03 -49.51 -18.84
C LEU A 548 -12.57 -50.07 -17.52
N GLY A 549 -12.41 -49.29 -16.46
CA GLY A 549 -13.10 -49.52 -15.20
C GLY A 549 -14.60 -49.26 -15.27
N ILE A 550 -15.27 -49.53 -14.16
CA ILE A 550 -16.60 -48.97 -13.85
C ILE A 550 -16.43 -47.54 -13.30
N PRO A 551 -17.50 -46.72 -13.30
CA PRO A 551 -17.50 -45.41 -12.64
C PRO A 551 -17.02 -45.45 -11.19
N THR A 552 -16.09 -44.58 -10.86
CA THR A 552 -15.51 -44.46 -9.50
C THR A 552 -15.16 -43.01 -9.17
N THR A 553 -14.82 -42.74 -7.93
CA THR A 553 -14.29 -41.43 -7.48
C THR A 553 -12.84 -41.59 -7.02
N LEU A 554 -12.10 -40.47 -6.98
CA LEU A 554 -10.74 -40.44 -6.43
C LEU A 554 -10.74 -39.88 -5.01
N ALA A 555 -9.74 -40.27 -4.21
CA ALA A 555 -9.64 -39.87 -2.81
C ALA A 555 -9.61 -38.34 -2.67
N GLY A 556 -10.53 -37.80 -1.87
CA GLY A 556 -10.74 -36.35 -1.70
C GLY A 556 -11.80 -35.73 -2.62
N TYR A 557 -12.27 -36.45 -3.65
CA TYR A 557 -13.19 -35.92 -4.68
C TYR A 557 -14.46 -36.79 -4.84
N PRO A 558 -15.30 -36.93 -3.80
CA PRO A 558 -16.42 -37.89 -3.77
C PRO A 558 -17.58 -37.57 -4.73
N ASN A 559 -17.57 -36.40 -5.37
CA ASN A 559 -18.58 -35.98 -6.35
C ASN A 559 -18.10 -36.13 -7.81
N ASP A 560 -16.78 -36.24 -8.02
CA ASP A 560 -16.16 -36.18 -9.35
C ASP A 560 -15.96 -37.60 -9.90
N TYR A 561 -17.03 -38.14 -10.50
CA TYR A 561 -16.99 -39.48 -11.06
C TYR A 561 -16.16 -39.55 -12.36
N VAL A 562 -15.19 -40.46 -12.33
CA VAL A 562 -14.27 -40.77 -13.40
C VAL A 562 -14.31 -42.26 -13.75
N THR A 563 -14.06 -42.54 -15.01
CA THR A 563 -13.93 -43.87 -15.58
C THR A 563 -12.46 -44.04 -15.96
N GLN A 564 -11.73 -44.89 -15.24
CA GLN A 564 -10.30 -45.10 -15.47
C GLN A 564 -10.07 -46.00 -16.69
N ASP A 565 -9.15 -45.60 -17.57
CA ASP A 565 -8.52 -46.47 -18.56
C ASP A 565 -7.18 -46.97 -17.98
N THR A 566 -7.16 -48.24 -17.61
CA THR A 566 -6.02 -48.91 -17.00
C THR A 566 -4.92 -49.33 -18.00
N LEU A 567 -5.17 -49.24 -19.31
CA LEU A 567 -4.16 -49.52 -20.34
C LEU A 567 -3.36 -48.28 -20.70
N ASN A 568 -4.05 -47.17 -20.94
CA ASN A 568 -3.42 -45.90 -21.32
C ASN A 568 -3.13 -44.98 -20.11
N GLY A 569 -3.47 -45.42 -18.90
CA GLY A 569 -3.30 -44.68 -17.64
C GLY A 569 -4.20 -43.44 -17.52
N LYS A 570 -5.25 -43.33 -18.35
CA LYS A 570 -6.08 -42.14 -18.47
C LYS A 570 -7.27 -42.14 -17.52
N PHE A 571 -7.82 -40.96 -17.27
CA PHE A 571 -9.08 -40.78 -16.57
C PHE A 571 -10.07 -40.08 -17.49
N TRP A 572 -11.22 -40.70 -17.71
CA TRP A 572 -12.31 -40.16 -18.50
C TRP A 572 -13.38 -39.59 -17.57
N LYS A 573 -14.02 -38.46 -17.91
CA LYS A 573 -15.18 -37.98 -17.13
C LYS A 573 -16.37 -38.90 -17.41
N THR A 574 -16.89 -39.59 -16.39
CA THR A 574 -17.95 -40.60 -16.56
C THR A 574 -19.24 -40.03 -17.16
N CYS A 575 -19.56 -38.77 -16.84
CA CYS A 575 -20.79 -38.11 -17.26
C CYS A 575 -20.53 -37.09 -18.38
N PRO A 576 -21.45 -36.94 -19.35
CA PRO A 576 -21.30 -35.99 -20.46
C PRO A 576 -21.34 -34.51 -19.98
N PRO A 577 -21.12 -33.54 -20.89
CA PRO A 577 -21.16 -32.12 -20.56
C PRO A 577 -22.51 -31.69 -19.97
N ALA A 578 -22.47 -30.89 -18.91
CA ALA A 578 -23.63 -30.54 -18.08
C ALA A 578 -24.45 -31.72 -17.51
N PHE A 579 -23.81 -32.87 -17.30
CA PHE A 579 -24.35 -33.95 -16.47
C PHE A 579 -23.38 -34.29 -15.32
N VAL A 580 -23.98 -34.58 -14.16
CA VAL A 580 -23.33 -35.00 -12.90
C VAL A 580 -23.82 -36.39 -12.49
N TRP A 581 -23.06 -37.07 -11.62
CA TRP A 581 -23.42 -38.40 -11.15
C TRP A 581 -24.49 -38.35 -10.05
N SER A 582 -25.54 -39.15 -10.21
CA SER A 582 -26.58 -39.34 -9.18
C SER A 582 -27.28 -40.69 -9.36
N GLY A 583 -27.57 -41.38 -8.25
CA GLY A 583 -28.37 -42.61 -8.26
C GLY A 583 -27.79 -43.78 -9.08
N GLY A 584 -26.48 -43.81 -9.36
CA GLY A 584 -25.85 -44.84 -10.20
C GLY A 584 -25.87 -44.53 -11.71
N THR A 585 -26.30 -43.34 -12.11
CA THR A 585 -26.29 -42.86 -13.50
C THR A 585 -25.85 -41.40 -13.57
N CYS A 586 -25.86 -40.81 -14.77
CA CYS A 586 -25.66 -39.38 -14.94
C CYS A 586 -27.02 -38.68 -15.10
N VAL A 587 -27.23 -37.60 -14.34
CA VAL A 587 -28.40 -36.73 -14.42
C VAL A 587 -27.97 -35.35 -14.90
N GLN A 588 -28.87 -34.64 -15.57
CA GLN A 588 -28.59 -33.29 -16.07
C GLN A 588 -28.39 -32.32 -14.88
N ASP A 589 -27.35 -31.52 -14.93
CA ASP A 589 -26.98 -30.59 -13.87
C ASP A 589 -27.68 -29.23 -14.09
N GLY A 590 -28.68 -28.97 -13.24
CA GLY A 590 -29.38 -27.69 -13.15
C GLY A 590 -28.89 -26.79 -12.01
N VAL A 591 -27.76 -27.10 -11.38
CA VAL A 591 -27.26 -26.43 -10.16
C VAL A 591 -25.95 -25.67 -10.43
N ASP A 592 -24.98 -26.29 -11.12
CA ASP A 592 -23.74 -25.57 -11.48
C ASP A 592 -24.00 -24.49 -12.54
N PRO A 593 -23.62 -23.22 -12.32
CA PRO A 593 -23.92 -22.14 -13.25
C PRO A 593 -23.28 -22.30 -14.64
N TYR A 594 -22.14 -22.98 -14.78
CA TYR A 594 -21.51 -23.20 -16.08
C TYR A 594 -22.24 -24.30 -16.86
N ASN A 595 -22.62 -25.39 -16.20
CA ASN A 595 -23.46 -26.43 -16.76
C ASN A 595 -24.85 -25.89 -17.15
N VAL A 596 -25.50 -25.07 -16.31
CA VAL A 596 -26.78 -24.39 -16.63
C VAL A 596 -26.65 -23.51 -17.87
N ASN A 597 -25.57 -22.72 -17.99
CA ASN A 597 -25.31 -21.92 -19.19
C ASN A 597 -25.11 -22.79 -20.45
N LEU A 598 -24.43 -23.94 -20.34
CA LEU A 598 -24.27 -24.88 -21.47
C LEU A 598 -25.60 -25.55 -21.88
N VAL A 599 -26.47 -25.85 -20.91
CA VAL A 599 -27.83 -26.35 -21.19
C VAL A 599 -28.66 -25.30 -21.94
N ALA A 600 -28.51 -24.02 -21.59
CA ALA A 600 -29.22 -22.92 -22.23
C ALA A 600 -28.78 -22.64 -23.70
N LEU A 601 -27.69 -23.26 -24.18
CA LEU A 601 -27.26 -23.18 -25.58
C LEU A 601 -27.94 -24.24 -26.49
N GLY A 602 -28.68 -25.20 -25.91
CA GLY A 602 -29.24 -26.35 -26.62
C GLY A 602 -30.77 -26.37 -26.72
N ILE A 603 -31.29 -27.47 -27.28
CA ILE A 603 -32.72 -27.81 -27.20
C ILE A 603 -32.92 -28.64 -25.94
N ALA A 604 -34.00 -28.41 -25.19
CA ALA A 604 -34.26 -29.12 -23.94
C ALA A 604 -34.21 -30.65 -24.13
N GLY A 605 -33.19 -31.28 -23.52
CA GLY A 605 -32.92 -32.73 -23.59
C GLY A 605 -31.71 -33.16 -24.44
N VAL A 606 -31.16 -32.30 -25.32
CA VAL A 606 -29.95 -32.60 -26.11
C VAL A 606 -29.03 -31.37 -26.21
N ILE A 607 -27.77 -31.53 -25.80
CA ILE A 607 -26.78 -30.45 -25.76
C ILE A 607 -25.85 -30.56 -26.97
N ASP A 608 -26.11 -29.75 -27.99
CA ASP A 608 -25.33 -29.70 -29.22
C ASP A 608 -24.21 -28.64 -29.11
N LEU A 609 -22.97 -29.10 -28.90
CA LEU A 609 -21.77 -28.27 -28.79
C LEU A 609 -20.99 -28.19 -30.11
N THR A 610 -20.49 -27.01 -30.44
CA THR A 610 -19.40 -26.86 -31.41
C THR A 610 -18.11 -27.50 -30.88
N TRP A 611 -17.13 -27.72 -31.75
CA TRP A 611 -15.83 -28.24 -31.35
C TRP A 611 -15.11 -27.31 -30.36
N GLY A 612 -15.18 -26.00 -30.59
CA GLY A 612 -14.59 -25.00 -29.69
C GLY A 612 -15.21 -25.02 -28.29
N GLN A 613 -16.55 -25.03 -28.19
CA GLN A 613 -17.25 -25.17 -26.90
C GLN A 613 -16.91 -26.49 -26.21
N SER A 614 -16.74 -27.58 -26.96
CA SER A 614 -16.36 -28.88 -26.44
C SER A 614 -14.94 -28.89 -25.86
N LEU A 615 -14.00 -28.18 -26.51
CA LEU A 615 -12.65 -27.98 -26.00
C LEU A 615 -12.65 -27.11 -24.75
N THR A 616 -13.34 -25.96 -24.76
CA THR A 616 -13.52 -25.10 -23.59
C THR A 616 -14.12 -25.85 -22.41
N TYR A 617 -15.12 -26.72 -22.62
CA TYR A 617 -15.72 -27.52 -21.56
C TYR A 617 -14.70 -28.42 -20.86
N CYS A 618 -13.90 -29.17 -21.62
CA CYS A 618 -12.89 -30.03 -21.02
C CYS A 618 -11.77 -29.23 -20.35
N LEU A 619 -11.37 -28.09 -20.92
CA LEU A 619 -10.39 -27.19 -20.27
C LEU A 619 -10.90 -26.63 -18.94
N GLN A 620 -12.18 -26.31 -18.84
CA GLN A 620 -12.79 -25.76 -17.62
C GLN A 620 -12.70 -26.72 -16.43
N LEU A 621 -12.74 -28.05 -16.67
CA LEU A 621 -12.61 -29.06 -15.61
C LEU A 621 -11.28 -28.94 -14.83
N ASN A 622 -10.24 -28.35 -15.41
CA ASN A 622 -8.96 -28.11 -14.74
C ASN A 622 -9.03 -27.02 -13.65
N LEU A 623 -10.11 -26.21 -13.64
CA LEU A 623 -10.36 -25.14 -12.67
C LEU A 623 -11.34 -25.54 -11.55
N ASN A 624 -11.98 -26.70 -11.66
CA ASN A 624 -12.88 -27.23 -10.62
C ASN A 624 -12.16 -27.40 -9.27
N ASN A 625 -12.92 -27.55 -8.19
CA ASN A 625 -12.39 -27.74 -6.83
C ASN A 625 -11.38 -26.65 -6.43
N SER A 626 -11.77 -25.39 -6.59
CA SER A 626 -10.92 -24.20 -6.32
C SER A 626 -9.57 -24.24 -7.05
N GLY A 627 -9.56 -24.71 -8.30
CA GLY A 627 -8.35 -24.84 -9.11
C GLY A 627 -7.50 -26.08 -8.80
N ALA A 628 -7.98 -27.04 -8.00
CA ALA A 628 -7.36 -28.35 -7.86
C ALA A 628 -7.63 -29.27 -9.06
N GLY A 629 -8.69 -28.99 -9.83
CA GLY A 629 -9.14 -29.75 -10.99
C GLY A 629 -10.16 -30.83 -10.64
N PHE A 630 -10.97 -31.25 -11.62
CA PHE A 630 -11.98 -32.30 -11.47
C PHE A 630 -11.26 -33.64 -11.16
N ALA A 631 -11.70 -34.33 -10.12
CA ALA A 631 -11.04 -35.49 -9.50
C ALA A 631 -9.55 -35.24 -9.13
N GLY A 632 -9.16 -33.97 -8.89
CA GLY A 632 -7.77 -33.58 -8.61
C GLY A 632 -6.84 -33.61 -9.82
N LYS A 633 -7.37 -33.73 -11.03
CA LYS A 633 -6.62 -33.76 -12.30
C LYS A 633 -6.70 -32.40 -13.00
N LYS A 634 -5.55 -31.90 -13.49
CA LYS A 634 -5.40 -30.61 -14.20
C LYS A 634 -4.93 -30.76 -15.66
N THR A 635 -5.26 -31.90 -16.24
CA THR A 635 -4.84 -32.36 -17.59
C THR A 635 -6.06 -32.63 -18.48
N TRP A 636 -7.26 -32.20 -18.07
CA TRP A 636 -8.51 -32.40 -18.80
C TRP A 636 -8.53 -31.66 -20.14
N ARG A 637 -8.83 -32.42 -21.19
CA ARG A 637 -8.81 -32.00 -22.60
C ARG A 637 -9.78 -32.86 -23.41
N LEU A 638 -10.02 -32.48 -24.67
CA LEU A 638 -10.62 -33.43 -25.63
C LEU A 638 -9.61 -34.56 -25.93
N PRO A 639 -10.08 -35.82 -26.08
CA PRO A 639 -9.23 -36.95 -26.45
C PRO A 639 -8.81 -36.84 -27.91
N THR A 640 -7.62 -37.31 -28.23
CA THR A 640 -7.27 -37.60 -29.63
C THR A 640 -8.20 -38.67 -30.20
N LEU A 641 -8.30 -38.73 -31.53
CA LEU A 641 -8.99 -39.79 -32.25
C LEU A 641 -8.39 -41.17 -31.88
N SER A 642 -7.08 -41.24 -31.66
CA SER A 642 -6.40 -42.45 -31.19
C SER A 642 -6.89 -42.87 -29.79
N GLU A 643 -6.91 -41.95 -28.82
CA GLU A 643 -7.42 -42.19 -27.46
C GLU A 643 -8.90 -42.58 -27.46
N GLN A 644 -9.74 -41.93 -28.26
CA GLN A 644 -11.17 -42.23 -28.30
C GLN A 644 -11.49 -43.52 -29.08
N MET A 645 -10.75 -43.86 -30.14
CA MET A 645 -10.84 -45.17 -30.79
C MET A 645 -10.36 -46.29 -29.84
N GLY A 646 -9.35 -46.02 -29.02
CA GLY A 646 -8.76 -46.98 -28.09
C GLY A 646 -9.69 -47.50 -26.99
N ILE A 647 -10.83 -46.84 -26.76
CA ILE A 647 -11.84 -47.23 -25.76
C ILE A 647 -13.12 -47.83 -26.38
N LEU A 648 -13.17 -48.04 -27.69
CA LEU A 648 -14.38 -48.54 -28.34
C LEU A 648 -14.53 -50.05 -28.20
N ILE A 649 -15.77 -50.47 -27.93
CA ILE A 649 -16.20 -51.86 -28.01
C ILE A 649 -17.09 -52.05 -29.23
N TYR A 650 -17.37 -53.29 -29.62
CA TYR A 650 -18.28 -53.63 -30.72
C TYR A 650 -19.20 -54.81 -30.37
N GLU A 651 -19.39 -55.11 -29.08
CA GLU A 651 -20.45 -55.99 -28.58
C GLU A 651 -21.34 -55.33 -27.53
N GLY A 652 -22.62 -55.69 -27.59
CA GLY A 652 -23.72 -55.21 -26.77
C GLY A 652 -25.02 -55.85 -27.26
N THR A 653 -26.10 -55.74 -26.49
CA THR A 653 -27.37 -56.47 -26.75
C THR A 653 -28.02 -56.11 -28.10
N LEU A 654 -27.62 -54.98 -28.69
CA LEU A 654 -28.09 -54.49 -29.98
C LEU A 654 -27.02 -54.54 -31.10
N GLY A 655 -25.80 -55.03 -30.81
CA GLY A 655 -24.71 -55.17 -31.79
C GLY A 655 -24.12 -53.87 -32.33
N ASN A 656 -24.36 -52.74 -31.65
CA ASN A 656 -24.00 -51.39 -32.13
C ASN A 656 -23.58 -50.41 -31.02
N GLU A 657 -23.55 -50.83 -29.75
CA GLU A 657 -23.23 -49.99 -28.60
C GLU A 657 -21.71 -49.85 -28.43
N THR A 658 -21.11 -48.84 -29.06
CA THR A 658 -19.64 -48.80 -29.23
C THR A 658 -18.85 -48.04 -28.15
N VAL A 659 -19.53 -47.44 -27.15
CA VAL A 659 -18.91 -47.00 -25.89
C VAL A 659 -19.63 -47.72 -24.74
N PRO A 660 -18.92 -48.44 -23.85
CA PRO A 660 -19.55 -49.33 -22.87
C PRO A 660 -20.47 -48.60 -21.88
N ALA A 661 -21.74 -49.00 -21.84
CA ALA A 661 -22.71 -48.49 -20.88
C ALA A 661 -22.36 -48.86 -19.42
N SER A 662 -21.59 -49.93 -19.19
CA SER A 662 -21.04 -50.29 -17.87
C SER A 662 -20.00 -49.29 -17.35
N SER A 663 -19.30 -48.61 -18.26
CA SER A 663 -18.25 -47.63 -17.97
C SER A 663 -18.73 -46.18 -18.12
N PHE A 664 -19.79 -45.95 -18.89
CA PHE A 664 -20.37 -44.63 -19.21
C PHE A 664 -21.92 -44.69 -19.23
N PRO A 665 -22.59 -44.98 -18.09
CA PRO A 665 -24.02 -45.36 -18.08
C PRO A 665 -24.95 -44.28 -18.62
N GLY A 666 -24.72 -43.01 -18.24
CA GLY A 666 -25.53 -41.87 -18.66
C GLY A 666 -25.03 -41.13 -19.91
N PHE A 667 -24.17 -41.73 -20.74
CA PHE A 667 -23.91 -41.21 -22.08
C PHE A 667 -25.16 -41.37 -22.97
N ILE A 668 -25.43 -40.38 -23.83
CA ILE A 668 -26.59 -40.41 -24.72
C ILE A 668 -26.30 -41.37 -25.88
N ARG A 669 -27.09 -42.44 -25.98
CA ARG A 669 -26.93 -43.57 -26.93
C ARG A 669 -28.10 -43.67 -27.90
N ASN A 670 -28.09 -42.88 -28.99
CA ASN A 670 -28.88 -43.17 -30.19
C ASN A 670 -28.11 -42.81 -31.47
N ASN A 671 -28.67 -43.18 -32.62
CA ASN A 671 -28.04 -43.06 -33.95
C ASN A 671 -27.49 -41.66 -34.25
N TYR A 672 -28.05 -40.62 -33.63
CA TYR A 672 -27.78 -39.23 -33.95
C TYR A 672 -26.64 -38.60 -33.14
N GLN A 673 -26.17 -39.17 -32.02
CA GLN A 673 -25.06 -38.54 -31.28
C GLN A 673 -23.69 -38.88 -31.85
N ARG A 674 -22.80 -37.90 -31.77
CA ARG A 674 -21.38 -37.95 -32.10
C ARG A 674 -20.60 -37.23 -31.01
N TYR A 675 -19.38 -37.67 -30.73
CA TYR A 675 -18.52 -37.07 -29.70
C TYR A 675 -17.25 -36.55 -30.36
N TRP A 676 -16.90 -35.28 -30.11
CA TRP A 676 -15.72 -34.63 -30.69
C TRP A 676 -14.41 -35.21 -30.15
N THR A 677 -13.43 -35.33 -31.04
CA THR A 677 -12.01 -35.52 -30.72
C THR A 677 -11.27 -34.18 -30.76
N SER A 678 -10.06 -34.14 -30.22
CA SER A 678 -9.08 -33.07 -30.41
C SER A 678 -8.36 -33.16 -31.77
N THR A 679 -8.59 -34.22 -32.56
CA THR A 679 -7.93 -34.41 -33.86
C THR A 679 -8.63 -33.64 -34.97
N ASN A 680 -7.98 -32.62 -35.49
CA ASN A 680 -8.50 -31.85 -36.60
C ASN A 680 -8.31 -32.58 -37.94
N GLY A 681 -9.29 -32.49 -38.83
CA GLY A 681 -9.23 -33.01 -40.18
C GLY A 681 -8.60 -32.01 -41.14
N VAL A 682 -7.45 -32.38 -41.71
CA VAL A 682 -6.72 -31.56 -42.69
C VAL A 682 -7.07 -31.97 -44.12
N SER A 683 -7.51 -31.01 -44.94
CA SER A 683 -7.90 -31.25 -46.33
C SER A 683 -6.68 -31.48 -47.22
N ALA A 684 -6.41 -32.74 -47.58
CA ALA A 684 -5.37 -33.09 -48.55
C ALA A 684 -5.85 -32.90 -49.99
N SER A 685 -5.24 -31.99 -50.74
CA SER A 685 -5.34 -31.97 -52.20
C SER A 685 -4.76 -33.27 -52.77
N LEU A 686 -5.44 -33.89 -53.74
CA LEU A 686 -5.04 -35.18 -54.32
C LEU A 686 -3.82 -35.10 -55.27
N ALA A 687 -3.36 -33.90 -55.63
CA ALA A 687 -2.22 -33.72 -56.51
C ALA A 687 -0.87 -34.07 -55.85
N ASN A 688 -0.73 -33.77 -54.54
CA ASN A 688 0.54 -33.90 -53.83
C ASN A 688 0.50 -35.06 -52.84
N GLY A 689 1.44 -36.00 -52.99
CA GLY A 689 1.94 -36.75 -51.84
C GLY A 689 2.53 -35.77 -50.80
N ILE A 690 2.54 -36.14 -49.52
CA ILE A 690 2.84 -35.19 -48.44
C ILE A 690 4.32 -34.78 -48.43
N THR A 691 4.65 -33.75 -49.21
CA THR A 691 5.96 -33.09 -49.32
C THR A 691 5.75 -31.63 -49.73
N GLY A 692 6.31 -30.66 -48.99
CA GLY A 692 6.40 -29.26 -49.42
C GLY A 692 5.88 -28.21 -48.40
N PRO A 693 6.40 -26.97 -48.44
CA PRO A 693 6.16 -25.96 -47.41
C PRO A 693 5.00 -24.99 -47.75
N ASP A 694 3.80 -25.50 -48.07
CA ASP A 694 2.62 -24.68 -48.35
C ASP A 694 2.00 -24.07 -47.07
N LEU A 695 2.75 -23.19 -46.41
CA LEU A 695 2.33 -22.42 -45.24
C LEU A 695 1.64 -21.09 -45.59
N ALA A 696 1.36 -20.88 -46.88
CA ALA A 696 0.55 -19.77 -47.36
C ALA A 696 -0.77 -20.28 -47.98
N ASN A 697 -1.88 -19.99 -47.29
CA ASN A 697 -3.22 -19.86 -47.89
C ASN A 697 -3.82 -21.12 -48.58
N GLY A 698 -4.20 -22.15 -47.79
CA GLY A 698 -5.10 -23.20 -48.33
C GLY A 698 -5.32 -24.45 -47.46
N ALA A 699 -4.34 -24.88 -46.65
CA ALA A 699 -4.40 -26.11 -45.86
C ALA A 699 -5.24 -25.97 -44.57
N ASN A 700 -6.52 -25.67 -44.73
CA ASN A 700 -7.42 -25.35 -43.62
C ASN A 700 -7.82 -26.61 -42.83
N ALA A 701 -7.49 -26.63 -41.54
CA ALA A 701 -8.03 -27.57 -40.56
C ALA A 701 -9.47 -27.17 -40.16
N TRP A 702 -10.39 -27.12 -41.12
CA TRP A 702 -11.75 -26.57 -40.95
C TRP A 702 -12.73 -27.54 -40.26
N GLY A 703 -12.39 -28.83 -40.21
CA GLY A 703 -13.16 -29.86 -39.56
C GLY A 703 -12.39 -30.55 -38.44
N ALA A 704 -13.09 -31.26 -37.57
CA ALA A 704 -12.51 -32.18 -36.59
C ALA A 704 -13.22 -33.53 -36.64
N TRP A 705 -12.52 -34.58 -36.24
CA TRP A 705 -13.10 -35.91 -36.19
C TRP A 705 -14.05 -36.05 -35.00
N GLN A 706 -15.13 -36.77 -35.24
CA GLN A 706 -16.11 -37.19 -34.24
C GLN A 706 -16.29 -38.70 -34.32
N ILE A 707 -16.52 -39.35 -33.19
CA ILE A 707 -16.87 -40.78 -33.15
C ILE A 707 -18.36 -40.96 -32.83
N SER A 708 -18.99 -41.91 -33.52
CA SER A 708 -20.31 -42.42 -33.17
C SER A 708 -20.24 -43.38 -32.00
N VAL A 709 -21.07 -43.16 -30.99
CA VAL A 709 -21.32 -44.16 -29.93
C VAL A 709 -22.23 -45.30 -30.46
N PHE A 710 -22.89 -45.09 -31.60
CA PHE A 710 -23.70 -46.08 -32.30
C PHE A 710 -22.99 -46.56 -33.57
N GLY A 711 -22.44 -47.78 -33.56
CA GLY A 711 -21.73 -48.38 -34.69
C GLY A 711 -20.28 -47.91 -34.92
N GLY A 712 -19.68 -47.13 -34.01
CA GLY A 712 -18.23 -46.88 -33.96
C GLY A 712 -17.63 -46.12 -35.16
N GLY A 713 -18.46 -45.53 -36.02
CA GLY A 713 -17.99 -44.79 -37.19
C GLY A 713 -17.30 -43.48 -36.83
N ALA A 714 -16.09 -43.26 -37.36
CA ALA A 714 -15.41 -41.97 -37.33
C ALA A 714 -15.91 -41.08 -38.49
N HIS A 715 -16.34 -39.86 -38.17
CA HIS A 715 -16.88 -38.89 -39.12
C HIS A 715 -16.14 -37.55 -38.98
N LEU A 716 -15.79 -36.91 -40.11
CA LEU A 716 -15.31 -35.53 -40.11
C LEU A 716 -16.52 -34.58 -40.11
N ASN A 717 -16.51 -33.54 -39.27
CA ASN A 717 -17.51 -32.47 -39.31
C ASN A 717 -16.86 -31.08 -39.15
N ASN A 718 -17.51 -30.03 -39.67
CA ASN A 718 -17.04 -28.65 -39.56
C ASN A 718 -17.09 -28.14 -38.10
N LYS A 719 -15.96 -27.63 -37.59
CA LYS A 719 -15.78 -27.28 -36.18
C LYS A 719 -16.66 -26.14 -35.68
N GLY A 720 -17.04 -25.24 -36.59
CA GLY A 720 -17.90 -24.08 -36.32
C GLY A 720 -19.40 -24.39 -36.33
N LYS A 721 -19.79 -25.67 -36.51
CA LYS A 721 -21.18 -26.13 -36.38
C LYS A 721 -21.32 -27.10 -35.22
N ASN A 722 -22.50 -27.12 -34.60
CA ASN A 722 -22.88 -28.09 -33.58
C ASN A 722 -23.72 -29.26 -34.15
N TYR A 723 -24.04 -29.23 -35.45
CA TYR A 723 -24.71 -30.31 -36.19
C TYR A 723 -23.96 -30.66 -37.50
N SER A 724 -24.41 -31.72 -38.19
CA SER A 724 -23.79 -32.35 -39.37
C SER A 724 -24.16 -31.73 -40.73
N TRP A 725 -23.70 -32.35 -41.84
CA TRP A 725 -23.84 -31.85 -43.22
C TRP A 725 -24.87 -32.61 -44.11
N GLY A 726 -26.07 -32.96 -43.61
CA GLY A 726 -27.23 -33.40 -44.44
C GLY A 726 -28.52 -32.57 -44.32
N ASN A 727 -28.83 -31.65 -45.28
CA ASN A 727 -29.88 -30.59 -45.32
C ASN A 727 -31.34 -30.94 -44.95
N TYR A 728 -31.63 -32.16 -44.55
CA TYR A 728 -32.96 -32.69 -44.31
C TYR A 728 -33.22 -32.88 -42.82
N TRP A 729 -34.42 -32.45 -42.40
CA TRP A 729 -34.97 -32.36 -41.05
C TRP A 729 -35.04 -33.68 -40.25
N MET A 730 -34.45 -34.77 -40.78
CA MET A 730 -34.49 -36.13 -40.23
C MET A 730 -33.10 -36.72 -39.98
N ASN A 731 -32.00 -36.02 -40.31
CA ASN A 731 -30.62 -36.55 -40.23
C ASN A 731 -29.60 -35.53 -39.64
N LYS A 732 -29.99 -34.75 -38.64
CA LYS A 732 -29.03 -33.99 -37.82
C LYS A 732 -28.26 -34.97 -36.93
N TYR A 733 -26.93 -34.97 -37.03
CA TYR A 733 -26.10 -35.60 -35.99
C TYR A 733 -25.72 -34.54 -34.95
N ALA A 734 -26.14 -34.78 -33.71
CA ALA A 734 -25.85 -34.02 -32.50
C ALA A 734 -24.40 -34.24 -32.07
N ALA A 735 -23.71 -33.19 -31.61
CA ALA A 735 -22.28 -33.26 -31.29
C ALA A 735 -21.98 -32.87 -29.83
N LEU A 736 -21.31 -33.74 -29.08
CA LEU A 736 -21.00 -33.61 -27.65
C LEU A 736 -19.49 -33.65 -27.41
N ALA A 737 -19.04 -33.24 -26.22
CA ALA A 737 -17.69 -33.50 -25.75
C ALA A 737 -17.62 -34.81 -24.95
N MET A 738 -16.49 -35.51 -25.04
CA MET A 738 -16.02 -36.42 -24.00
C MET A 738 -14.66 -35.90 -23.55
N CYS A 739 -14.37 -35.92 -22.25
CA CYS A 739 -13.13 -35.36 -21.71
C CYS A 739 -12.24 -36.46 -21.15
N VAL A 740 -10.94 -36.34 -21.41
CA VAL A 740 -9.87 -37.22 -20.90
C VAL A 740 -8.84 -36.38 -20.14
N ALA A 741 -8.24 -36.97 -19.11
CA ALA A 741 -7.11 -36.44 -18.37
C ALA A 741 -5.97 -37.47 -18.28
N ASP A 742 -4.75 -36.94 -18.28
CA ASP A 742 -3.49 -37.63 -18.03
C ASP A 742 -3.22 -37.78 -16.53
#